data_AF-A0A3E4X2M1-F1
#
_entry.id   AF-A0A3E4X2M1-F1
#
_cell.length_a   1.000
_cell.length_b   1.000
_cell.length_c   1.000
_cell.angle_alpha   90.00
_cell.angle_beta   90.00
_cell.angle_gamma   90.00
#
_symmetry.space_group_name_H-M   'P 1'
#
loop_
_entity.id
_entity.type
_entity.pdbx_description
1 polymer ?
#
loop_
_entity_poly.entity_id
_entity_poly.type
_entity_poly.pdbx_seq_one_letter_code
_entity_poly.pdbx_strand_id
1 'polypeptide(L)'
;MERTSYLLQIIIDYMFNNNLSIDKATFFTVIIGQITIYGILLTFYQFVASYQGGEKAATRYLGINITEYFVKKKIKIFNKIISKKMFGVLLILEILYKPFMTIYGETLGTSTISIINFVWFLFAIVYFILFVMLFIQCTKSILMIKMSSDIKRNGYIISEINKEFLKKTMKERISKNAIDLLRRDFVNLHDAIQEDENTELQGRYNQVIHLIFTDYIGRKQYEISNIEKKGRILKNQVSWIYNSNCEVHLLQEIIDEIYFQLDEQNIKSILNFYIDLIRLNLIRAKQAGYSKVRLNRYDDLYVKAEEKIFDVIEWKDVILKIYQKLSDKKKQELIRLLQRGLNQGQDFYEQYYKQCINDLIRVEFDCIFSEKRKQKDFVKIFGQIIKDKYFNDICAQIMRDKIIYYNRFDAGEIIGQLSGKNCTYIFSYIVLYYSIYRFRFEWEYININVLRILWKQHSDMQDDAEEVIEKIRNSNIGHRFEDKMYFKFMEYINASADGELFNMVYNDKILDVFYVWVIKTSVINQDDLIYSIYQDNLDMDIQIAIINELAKHDELMECESIHTWVQYMRYNSFAMQNSFPRKLNITLRSLLLTNINVVIVVNYVHENRYFYDDVIGAYLLVKLHELSDKTQKQKQIKEIVKNAFIASNMDIDEYINMIEKECYMCRCEINYVQKEKMKEYLLQTF
;
A
#
# COMPACT_ATOMS: atom_id res chain seq x y z
N MET A 1 24.15 13.88 -68.54
CA MET A 1 23.23 13.38 -69.58
C MET A 1 23.98 12.84 -70.81
N GLU A 2 25.00 13.53 -71.34
CA GLU A 2 25.76 13.06 -72.51
C GLU A 2 26.51 11.73 -72.27
N ARG A 3 27.17 11.57 -71.12
CA ARG A 3 27.91 10.33 -70.79
C ARG A 3 27.02 9.10 -70.66
N THR A 4 25.82 9.26 -70.10
CA THR A 4 24.81 8.21 -70.00
C THR A 4 24.19 7.89 -71.36
N SER A 5 23.97 8.89 -72.22
CA SER A 5 23.46 8.69 -73.59
C SER A 5 24.47 7.97 -74.47
N TYR A 6 25.75 8.34 -74.37
CA TYR A 6 26.85 7.72 -75.10
C TYR A 6 27.06 6.24 -74.71
N LEU A 7 27.01 5.92 -73.41
CA LEU A 7 27.06 4.53 -72.92
C LEU A 7 25.86 3.71 -73.39
N LEU A 8 24.67 4.30 -73.43
CA LEU A 8 23.45 3.64 -73.90
C LEU A 8 23.53 3.32 -75.40
N GLN A 9 24.11 4.24 -76.18
CA GLN A 9 24.31 4.06 -77.62
C GLN A 9 25.35 2.96 -77.91
N ILE A 10 26.44 2.91 -77.16
CA ILE A 10 27.40 1.79 -77.22
C ILE A 10 26.72 0.45 -76.92
N ILE A 11 25.88 0.38 -75.88
CA ILE A 11 25.16 -0.86 -75.54
C ILE A 11 24.20 -1.28 -76.66
N ILE A 12 23.47 -0.33 -77.24
CA ILE A 12 22.60 -0.58 -78.39
C ILE A 12 23.40 -1.12 -79.58
N ASP A 13 24.54 -0.50 -79.90
CA ASP A 13 25.40 -0.93 -81.00
C ASP A 13 25.96 -2.35 -80.77
N TYR A 14 26.32 -2.70 -79.52
CA TYR A 14 26.70 -4.08 -79.15
C TYR A 14 25.53 -5.06 -79.19
N MET A 15 24.30 -4.64 -78.84
CA MET A 15 23.12 -5.50 -78.88
C MET A 15 22.75 -5.94 -80.29
N PHE A 16 22.91 -5.08 -81.29
CA PHE A 16 22.55 -5.37 -82.67
C PHE A 16 23.67 -6.03 -83.49
N ASN A 17 24.93 -5.82 -83.12
CA ASN A 17 26.10 -6.29 -83.88
C ASN A 17 26.92 -7.35 -83.15
N ASN A 18 26.36 -8.06 -82.16
CA ASN A 18 27.10 -9.12 -81.48
C ASN A 18 27.11 -10.43 -82.30
N ASN A 19 28.23 -11.13 -82.21
CA ASN A 19 28.41 -12.48 -82.76
C ASN A 19 28.19 -13.57 -81.71
N LEU A 20 27.35 -13.31 -80.70
CA LEU A 20 27.10 -14.28 -79.63
C LEU A 20 26.29 -15.44 -80.20
N SER A 21 26.90 -16.62 -80.21
CA SER A 21 26.23 -17.88 -80.50
C SER A 21 26.23 -18.74 -79.25
N ILE A 22 25.03 -19.14 -78.81
CA ILE A 22 24.87 -20.00 -77.65
C ILE A 22 24.76 -21.42 -78.17
N ASP A 23 25.87 -22.16 -78.15
CA ASP A 23 25.87 -23.57 -78.55
C ASP A 23 25.18 -24.46 -77.49
N LYS A 24 24.95 -25.73 -77.82
CA LYS A 24 24.25 -26.65 -76.91
C LYS A 24 25.05 -26.88 -75.62
N ALA A 25 26.37 -26.96 -75.72
CA ALA A 25 27.25 -27.20 -74.58
C ALA A 25 27.21 -26.03 -73.59
N THR A 26 27.34 -24.80 -74.07
CA THR A 26 27.27 -23.58 -73.26
C THR A 26 25.91 -23.43 -72.62
N PHE A 27 24.82 -23.64 -73.38
CA PHE A 27 23.46 -23.59 -72.85
C PHE A 27 23.26 -24.57 -71.68
N PHE A 28 23.56 -25.85 -71.89
CA PHE A 28 23.40 -26.85 -70.84
C PHE A 28 24.28 -26.57 -69.62
N THR A 29 25.54 -26.15 -69.83
CA THR A 29 26.46 -25.82 -68.73
C THR A 29 25.94 -24.67 -67.88
N VAL A 30 25.43 -23.61 -68.49
CA VAL A 30 24.88 -22.45 -67.78
C VAL A 30 23.61 -22.84 -67.00
N ILE A 31 22.65 -23.51 -67.65
CA ILE A 31 21.40 -23.92 -66.99
C ILE A 31 21.67 -24.89 -65.83
N ILE A 32 22.52 -25.90 -66.02
CA ILE A 32 22.92 -26.84 -64.96
C ILE A 32 23.61 -26.08 -63.82
N GLY A 33 24.50 -25.14 -64.14
CA GLY A 33 25.16 -24.29 -63.15
C GLY A 33 24.16 -23.47 -62.33
N GLN A 34 23.20 -22.82 -62.98
CA GLN A 34 22.17 -22.02 -62.31
C GLN A 34 21.26 -22.84 -61.41
N ILE A 35 20.80 -24.02 -61.87
CA ILE A 35 19.97 -24.95 -61.10
C ILE A 35 20.74 -25.49 -59.89
N THR A 36 22.00 -25.91 -60.09
CA THR A 36 22.86 -26.42 -59.01
C THR A 36 23.06 -25.36 -57.93
N ILE A 37 23.36 -24.14 -58.34
CA ILE A 37 23.52 -22.97 -57.48
C ILE A 37 22.22 -22.66 -56.71
N TYR A 38 21.08 -22.73 -57.38
CA TYR A 38 19.78 -22.54 -56.74
C TYR A 38 19.51 -23.62 -55.68
N GLY A 39 19.85 -24.88 -55.98
CA GLY A 39 19.76 -26.00 -55.03
C GLY A 39 20.63 -25.77 -53.79
N ILE A 40 21.88 -25.35 -53.95
CA ILE A 40 22.78 -25.01 -52.84
C ILE A 40 22.18 -23.89 -51.96
N LEU A 41 21.61 -22.86 -52.59
CA LEU A 41 20.95 -21.76 -51.86
C LEU A 41 19.74 -22.27 -51.06
N LEU A 42 18.93 -23.16 -51.63
CA LEU A 42 17.76 -23.72 -50.96
C LEU A 42 18.14 -24.56 -49.74
N THR A 43 19.17 -25.40 -49.86
CA THR A 43 19.73 -26.18 -48.75
C THR A 43 20.28 -25.28 -47.64
N PHE A 44 20.95 -24.19 -48.00
CA PHE A 44 21.41 -23.18 -47.04
C PHE A 44 20.23 -22.54 -46.29
N TYR A 45 19.16 -22.18 -47.00
CA TYR A 45 17.96 -21.64 -46.37
C TYR A 45 17.30 -22.62 -45.41
N GLN A 46 17.21 -23.90 -45.81
CA GLN A 46 16.71 -24.97 -44.94
C GLN A 46 17.58 -25.14 -43.70
N PHE A 47 18.92 -25.09 -43.83
CA PHE A 47 19.85 -25.13 -42.71
C PHE A 47 19.62 -23.96 -41.74
N VAL A 48 19.52 -22.73 -42.24
CA VAL A 48 19.26 -21.54 -41.42
C VAL A 48 17.89 -21.59 -40.75
N ALA A 49 16.85 -22.07 -41.43
CA ALA A 49 15.52 -22.26 -40.86
C ALA A 49 15.49 -23.36 -39.79
N SER A 50 16.31 -24.41 -39.94
CA SER A 50 16.46 -25.50 -38.97
C SER A 50 17.32 -25.12 -37.76
N TYR A 51 17.99 -23.96 -37.79
CA TYR A 51 18.84 -23.50 -36.69
C TYR A 51 17.97 -23.01 -35.53
N GLN A 52 17.56 -23.93 -34.68
CA GLN A 52 17.05 -23.63 -33.34
C GLN A 52 18.26 -23.44 -32.43
N GLY A 53 18.39 -22.28 -31.80
CA GLY A 53 19.46 -22.05 -30.83
C GLY A 53 19.45 -23.10 -29.72
N GLY A 54 20.58 -23.28 -29.01
CA GLY A 54 20.65 -24.24 -27.90
C GLY A 54 19.58 -23.99 -26.82
N GLU A 55 19.24 -25.02 -26.05
CA GLU A 55 18.12 -25.10 -25.08
C GLU A 55 17.97 -23.94 -24.07
N LYS A 56 18.96 -23.04 -23.94
CA LYS A 56 18.97 -21.89 -23.02
C LYS A 56 18.73 -20.53 -23.67
N ALA A 57 18.61 -20.43 -24.99
CA ALA A 57 18.39 -19.16 -25.68
C ALA A 57 16.89 -18.95 -25.95
N ALA A 58 16.29 -17.86 -25.46
CA ALA A 58 14.95 -17.48 -25.94
C ALA A 58 15.02 -17.25 -27.45
N THR A 59 14.23 -18.02 -28.19
CA THR A 59 14.19 -17.95 -29.66
C THR A 59 13.17 -16.94 -30.15
N ARG A 60 12.33 -16.41 -29.25
CA ARG A 60 11.26 -15.46 -29.52
C ARG A 60 11.33 -14.24 -28.60
N TYR A 61 10.87 -13.10 -29.11
CA TYR A 61 10.65 -11.87 -28.37
C TYR A 61 9.56 -11.03 -29.03
N LEU A 62 8.57 -10.61 -28.26
CA LEU A 62 7.32 -9.97 -28.68
C LEU A 62 6.59 -10.78 -29.77
N GLY A 63 6.53 -12.11 -29.64
CA GLY A 63 5.91 -13.01 -30.61
C GLY A 63 6.74 -13.22 -31.89
N ILE A 64 7.90 -12.56 -32.00
CA ILE A 64 8.77 -12.63 -33.19
C ILE A 64 9.89 -13.63 -32.96
N ASN A 65 10.03 -14.60 -33.86
CA ASN A 65 11.22 -15.46 -33.92
C ASN A 65 12.45 -14.61 -34.31
N ILE A 66 13.42 -14.52 -33.40
CA ILE A 66 14.57 -13.61 -33.54
C ILE A 66 15.52 -14.09 -34.64
N THR A 67 15.73 -15.40 -34.75
CA THR A 67 16.57 -15.99 -35.79
C THR A 67 15.94 -15.72 -37.16
N GLU A 68 14.64 -15.92 -37.30
CA GLU A 68 13.91 -15.64 -38.54
C GLU A 68 13.97 -14.14 -38.89
N TYR A 69 13.70 -13.27 -37.92
CA TYR A 69 13.73 -11.82 -38.10
C TYR A 69 15.11 -11.33 -38.55
N PHE A 70 16.19 -11.82 -37.91
CA PHE A 70 17.56 -11.49 -38.25
C PHE A 70 17.91 -11.91 -39.69
N VAL A 71 17.56 -13.13 -40.07
CA VAL A 71 17.83 -13.71 -41.40
C VAL A 71 17.07 -12.95 -42.48
N LYS A 72 15.78 -12.71 -42.26
CA LYS A 72 14.91 -11.95 -43.18
C LYS A 72 15.46 -10.55 -43.47
N LYS A 73 16.03 -9.91 -42.46
CA LYS A 73 16.60 -8.56 -42.56
C LYS A 73 17.98 -8.53 -43.24
N LYS A 74 18.82 -9.54 -43.04
CA LYS A 74 20.17 -9.62 -43.61
C LYS A 74 20.16 -10.09 -45.06
N ILE A 75 19.28 -11.01 -45.44
CA ILE A 75 19.20 -11.54 -46.81
C ILE A 75 18.17 -10.75 -47.65
N LYS A 76 18.44 -9.46 -47.83
CA LYS A 76 17.53 -8.52 -48.53
C LYS A 76 17.32 -8.85 -50.00
N ILE A 77 18.34 -9.38 -50.69
CA ILE A 77 18.28 -9.64 -52.13
C ILE A 77 17.28 -10.77 -52.43
N PHE A 78 17.23 -11.79 -51.58
CA PHE A 78 16.29 -12.90 -51.76
C PHE A 78 14.84 -12.42 -51.58
N ASN A 79 14.56 -11.68 -50.50
CA ASN A 79 13.23 -11.16 -50.22
C ASN A 79 12.73 -10.12 -51.23
N LYS A 80 13.64 -9.36 -51.86
CA LYS A 80 13.27 -8.34 -52.83
C LYS A 80 13.17 -8.87 -54.27
N ILE A 81 14.02 -9.82 -54.65
CA ILE A 81 14.21 -10.21 -56.04
C ILE A 81 13.83 -11.69 -56.24
N ILE A 82 14.55 -12.62 -55.59
CA ILE A 82 14.41 -14.07 -55.88
C ILE A 82 13.07 -14.66 -55.44
N SER A 83 12.54 -14.24 -54.29
CA SER A 83 11.25 -14.72 -53.75
C SER A 83 10.03 -14.22 -54.54
N LYS A 84 10.20 -13.30 -55.49
CA LYS A 84 9.10 -12.78 -56.31
C LYS A 84 8.78 -13.78 -57.41
N LYS A 85 7.48 -14.04 -57.63
CA LYS A 85 7.00 -14.92 -58.72
C LYS A 85 7.59 -14.55 -60.09
N MET A 86 7.82 -13.26 -60.34
CA MET A 86 8.44 -12.76 -61.58
C MET A 86 9.84 -13.32 -61.83
N PHE A 87 10.66 -13.52 -60.79
CA PHE A 87 11.99 -14.10 -60.96
C PHE A 87 11.92 -15.56 -61.43
N GLY A 88 10.99 -16.34 -60.87
CA GLY A 88 10.72 -17.70 -61.31
C GLY A 88 10.26 -17.77 -62.77
N VAL A 89 9.41 -16.83 -63.20
CA VAL A 89 8.98 -16.72 -64.60
C VAL A 89 10.17 -16.41 -65.53
N LEU A 90 11.05 -15.49 -65.14
CA LEU A 90 12.25 -15.16 -65.93
C LEU A 90 13.20 -16.36 -66.06
N LEU A 91 13.37 -17.13 -64.98
CA LEU A 91 14.21 -18.34 -64.99
C LEU A 91 13.61 -19.44 -65.88
N ILE A 92 12.28 -19.61 -65.89
CA ILE A 92 11.60 -20.54 -66.80
C ILE A 92 11.80 -20.11 -68.26
N LEU A 93 11.66 -18.81 -68.56
CA LEU A 93 11.89 -18.27 -69.90
C LEU A 93 13.34 -18.49 -70.37
N GLU A 94 14.31 -18.37 -69.45
CA GLU A 94 15.73 -18.66 -69.73
C GLU A 94 15.96 -20.15 -70.07
N ILE A 95 15.31 -21.08 -69.35
CA ILE A 95 15.39 -22.52 -69.63
C ILE A 95 14.72 -22.85 -70.98
N LEU A 96 13.64 -22.18 -71.34
CA LEU A 96 12.92 -22.42 -72.60
C LEU A 96 13.58 -21.77 -73.82
N TYR A 97 14.58 -20.91 -73.62
CA TYR A 97 15.26 -20.19 -74.70
C TYR A 97 15.80 -21.12 -75.80
N LYS A 98 16.62 -22.13 -75.47
CA LYS A 98 17.25 -22.97 -76.51
C LYS A 98 16.25 -23.87 -77.25
N PRO A 99 15.27 -24.52 -76.57
CA PRO A 99 14.15 -25.18 -77.25
C PRO A 99 13.40 -24.24 -78.20
N PHE A 100 13.10 -23.01 -77.76
CA PHE A 100 12.41 -22.02 -78.58
C PHE A 100 13.23 -21.63 -79.82
N MET A 101 14.52 -21.32 -79.65
CA MET A 101 15.42 -20.99 -80.76
C MET A 101 15.63 -22.14 -81.74
N THR A 102 15.50 -23.39 -81.28
CA THR A 102 15.64 -24.56 -82.16
C THR A 102 14.40 -24.76 -83.05
N ILE A 103 13.21 -24.44 -82.55
CA ILE A 103 11.95 -24.62 -83.28
C ILE A 103 11.65 -23.41 -84.18
N TYR A 104 11.89 -22.19 -83.69
CA TYR A 104 11.47 -20.96 -84.36
C TYR A 104 12.63 -20.12 -84.90
N GLY A 105 13.88 -20.53 -84.67
CA GLY A 105 15.07 -19.76 -85.05
C GLY A 105 15.17 -19.46 -86.54
N GLU A 106 14.72 -20.38 -87.41
CA GLU A 106 14.73 -20.19 -88.87
C GLU A 106 13.72 -19.14 -89.35
N THR A 107 12.68 -18.87 -88.56
CA THR A 107 11.65 -17.85 -88.86
C THR A 107 11.98 -16.45 -88.33
N LEU A 108 13.05 -16.32 -87.53
CA LEU A 108 13.45 -15.06 -86.90
C LEU A 108 14.59 -14.39 -87.67
N GLY A 109 14.53 -13.07 -87.81
CA GLY A 109 15.60 -12.28 -88.45
C GLY A 109 16.89 -12.29 -87.62
N THR A 110 18.04 -12.23 -88.28
CA THR A 110 19.38 -12.28 -87.65
C THR A 110 19.57 -11.23 -86.55
N SER A 111 19.06 -10.00 -86.75
CA SER A 111 19.09 -8.95 -85.72
C SER A 111 18.25 -9.29 -84.49
N THR A 112 17.10 -9.95 -84.67
CA THR A 112 16.25 -10.41 -83.57
C THR A 112 16.94 -11.52 -82.77
N ILE A 113 17.59 -12.45 -83.45
CA ILE A 113 18.38 -13.52 -82.81
C ILE A 113 19.52 -12.92 -81.98
N SER A 114 20.25 -11.94 -82.53
CA SER A 114 21.35 -11.25 -81.86
C SER A 114 20.90 -10.55 -80.56
N ILE A 115 19.71 -9.92 -80.57
CA ILE A 115 19.11 -9.31 -79.37
C ILE A 115 18.72 -10.37 -78.34
N ILE A 116 18.04 -11.45 -78.75
CA ILE A 116 17.60 -12.49 -77.81
C ILE A 116 18.82 -13.17 -77.16
N ASN A 117 19.88 -13.45 -77.94
CA ASN A 117 21.13 -14.04 -77.42
C ASN A 117 21.81 -13.11 -76.42
N PHE A 118 21.85 -11.80 -76.71
CA PHE A 118 22.39 -10.81 -75.78
C PHE A 118 21.58 -10.74 -74.48
N VAL A 119 20.24 -10.71 -74.56
CA VAL A 119 19.35 -10.67 -73.39
C VAL A 119 19.51 -11.93 -72.54
N TRP A 120 19.60 -13.10 -73.16
CA TRP A 120 19.82 -14.36 -72.46
C TRP A 120 21.16 -14.37 -71.72
N PHE A 121 22.25 -13.97 -72.39
CA PHE A 121 23.58 -13.92 -71.78
C PHE A 121 23.68 -12.88 -70.66
N LEU A 122 23.05 -11.72 -70.83
CA LEU A 122 22.94 -10.69 -69.81
C LEU A 122 22.18 -11.22 -68.58
N PHE A 123 21.07 -11.92 -68.79
CA PHE A 123 20.31 -12.50 -67.68
C PHE A 123 21.13 -13.56 -66.93
N ALA A 124 21.86 -14.43 -67.64
CA ALA A 124 22.75 -15.40 -67.04
C ALA A 124 23.84 -14.73 -66.17
N ILE A 125 24.51 -13.70 -66.69
CA ILE A 125 25.52 -12.93 -65.92
C ILE A 125 24.89 -12.30 -64.68
N VAL A 126 23.75 -11.63 -64.83
CA VAL A 126 23.03 -10.98 -63.72
C VAL A 126 22.65 -12.02 -62.66
N TYR A 127 22.20 -13.21 -63.07
CA TYR A 127 21.89 -14.32 -62.17
C TYR A 127 23.11 -14.71 -61.33
N PHE A 128 24.27 -14.94 -61.94
CA PHE A 128 25.49 -15.31 -61.21
C PHE A 128 25.97 -14.19 -60.28
N ILE A 129 25.89 -12.93 -60.69
CA ILE A 129 26.23 -11.77 -59.83
C ILE A 129 25.29 -11.71 -58.62
N LEU A 130 23.98 -11.83 -58.84
CA LEU A 130 22.98 -11.86 -57.76
C LEU A 130 23.25 -13.01 -56.80
N PHE A 131 23.64 -14.18 -57.31
CA PHE A 131 24.01 -15.32 -56.49
C PHE A 131 25.27 -15.05 -55.66
N VAL A 132 26.34 -14.51 -56.23
CA VAL A 132 27.57 -14.16 -55.47
C VAL A 132 27.24 -13.17 -54.35
N MET A 133 26.43 -12.14 -54.64
CA MET A 133 25.99 -11.21 -53.60
C MET A 133 25.16 -11.89 -52.50
N LEU A 134 24.28 -12.82 -52.87
CA LEU A 134 23.49 -13.61 -51.92
C LEU A 134 24.37 -14.53 -51.09
N PHE A 135 25.32 -15.23 -51.70
CA PHE A 135 26.26 -16.10 -51.01
C PHE A 135 27.04 -15.31 -49.96
N ILE A 136 27.54 -14.12 -50.28
CA ILE A 136 28.20 -13.23 -49.31
C ILE A 136 27.24 -12.84 -48.17
N GLN A 137 25.97 -12.51 -48.47
CA GLN A 137 24.96 -12.20 -47.44
C GLN A 137 24.68 -13.41 -46.54
N CYS A 138 24.60 -14.60 -47.13
CA CYS A 138 24.35 -15.88 -46.47
C CYS A 138 25.51 -16.24 -45.54
N THR A 139 26.76 -16.22 -46.03
CA THR A 139 27.96 -16.50 -45.24
C THR A 139 28.12 -15.53 -44.06
N LYS A 140 27.88 -14.22 -44.27
CA LYS A 140 27.85 -13.23 -43.18
C LYS A 140 26.74 -13.52 -42.16
N SER A 141 25.60 -14.01 -42.62
CA SER A 141 24.47 -14.35 -41.75
C SER A 141 24.79 -15.55 -40.87
N ILE A 142 25.35 -16.65 -41.40
CA ILE A 142 25.76 -17.82 -40.58
C ILE A 142 26.76 -17.43 -39.49
N LEU A 143 27.79 -16.67 -39.85
CA LEU A 143 28.81 -16.23 -38.88
C LEU A 143 28.20 -15.39 -37.75
N MET A 144 27.20 -14.56 -38.07
CA MET A 144 26.52 -13.70 -37.09
C MET A 144 25.40 -14.40 -36.32
N ILE A 145 24.72 -15.41 -36.88
CA ILE A 145 23.60 -16.14 -36.23
C ILE A 145 24.03 -16.76 -34.89
N LYS A 146 25.26 -17.29 -34.83
CA LYS A 146 25.84 -17.86 -33.61
C LYS A 146 26.19 -16.80 -32.55
N MET A 147 26.44 -15.56 -32.97
CA MET A 147 26.62 -14.41 -32.08
C MET A 147 25.30 -13.73 -31.71
N SER A 148 24.24 -13.90 -32.51
CA SER A 148 22.98 -13.16 -32.39
C SER A 148 21.82 -13.91 -31.76
N SER A 149 21.93 -15.22 -31.59
CA SER A 149 20.94 -16.06 -30.93
C SER A 149 20.88 -15.84 -29.41
N ASP A 150 21.81 -15.08 -28.83
CA ASP A 150 21.76 -14.68 -27.42
C ASP A 150 21.07 -13.32 -27.24
N ILE A 151 19.79 -13.34 -26.84
CA ILE A 151 19.00 -12.15 -26.50
C ILE A 151 19.65 -11.31 -25.41
N LYS A 152 20.44 -11.93 -24.51
CA LYS A 152 21.12 -11.20 -23.43
C LYS A 152 22.20 -10.28 -23.99
N ARG A 153 22.80 -10.61 -25.13
CA ARG A 153 23.91 -9.84 -25.75
C ARG A 153 23.48 -8.88 -26.86
N ASN A 154 22.37 -9.13 -27.57
CA ASN A 154 22.03 -8.38 -28.78
C ASN A 154 20.97 -7.27 -28.62
N GLY A 155 21.29 -6.26 -27.81
CA GLY A 155 20.42 -5.10 -27.54
C GLY A 155 19.96 -4.32 -28.79
N TYR A 156 20.73 -4.34 -29.89
CA TYR A 156 20.35 -3.67 -31.13
C TYR A 156 19.12 -4.30 -31.80
N ILE A 157 19.08 -5.64 -31.92
CA ILE A 157 17.95 -6.35 -32.55
C ILE A 157 16.68 -6.15 -31.72
N ILE A 158 16.81 -6.27 -30.39
CA ILE A 158 15.72 -6.02 -29.44
C ILE A 158 15.18 -4.59 -29.57
N SER A 159 16.06 -3.58 -29.65
CA SER A 159 15.62 -2.19 -29.85
C SER A 159 14.87 -1.99 -31.17
N GLU A 160 15.27 -2.68 -32.24
CA GLU A 160 14.57 -2.62 -33.52
C GLU A 160 13.22 -3.33 -33.48
N ILE A 161 13.15 -4.51 -32.87
CA ILE A 161 11.89 -5.22 -32.64
C ILE A 161 10.93 -4.33 -31.84
N ASN A 162 11.40 -3.65 -30.78
CA ASN A 162 10.59 -2.71 -30.01
C ASN A 162 10.06 -1.56 -30.87
N LYS A 163 10.90 -1.00 -31.75
CA LYS A 163 10.48 0.08 -32.67
C LYS A 163 9.44 -0.39 -33.67
N GLU A 164 9.57 -1.61 -34.20
CA GLU A 164 8.60 -2.18 -35.12
C GLU A 164 7.29 -2.55 -34.43
N PHE A 165 7.36 -3.13 -33.22
CA PHE A 165 6.21 -3.45 -32.39
C PHE A 165 5.37 -2.20 -32.06
N LEU A 166 6.02 -1.10 -31.67
CA LEU A 166 5.35 0.17 -31.35
C LEU A 166 5.02 1.02 -32.60
N LYS A 167 5.32 0.53 -33.81
CA LYS A 167 5.14 1.29 -35.04
C LYS A 167 3.67 1.38 -35.43
N LYS A 168 3.05 2.51 -35.09
CA LYS A 168 1.66 2.83 -35.50
C LYS A 168 1.62 3.32 -36.95
N THR A 169 0.76 2.73 -37.77
CA THR A 169 0.52 3.17 -39.16
C THR A 169 -0.16 4.53 -39.21
N MET A 170 0.00 5.27 -40.31
CA MET A 170 -0.67 6.57 -40.49
C MET A 170 -2.20 6.42 -40.41
N LYS A 171 -2.75 5.33 -40.96
CA LYS A 171 -4.18 5.02 -40.90
C LYS A 171 -4.66 4.85 -39.45
N GLU A 172 -3.93 4.09 -38.63
CA GLU A 172 -4.28 3.87 -37.21
C GLU A 172 -4.23 5.15 -36.38
N ARG A 173 -3.26 6.04 -36.66
CA ARG A 173 -3.14 7.34 -35.99
C ARG A 173 -4.29 8.31 -36.33
N ILE A 174 -4.92 8.13 -37.49
CA ILE A 174 -6.04 8.96 -37.94
C ILE A 174 -7.38 8.38 -37.46
N SER A 175 -7.51 7.04 -37.42
CA SER A 175 -8.80 6.38 -37.20
C SER A 175 -9.13 6.05 -35.73
N LYS A 176 -8.16 6.11 -34.81
CA LYS A 176 -8.34 5.71 -33.40
C LYS A 176 -7.89 6.81 -32.45
N ASN A 177 -8.56 6.91 -31.29
CA ASN A 177 -8.16 7.85 -30.25
C ASN A 177 -6.85 7.41 -29.59
N ALA A 178 -6.15 8.35 -28.96
CA ALA A 178 -4.87 8.07 -28.31
C ALA A 178 -5.00 6.99 -27.23
N ILE A 179 -6.08 7.04 -26.42
CA ILE A 179 -6.33 6.08 -25.34
C ILE A 179 -6.67 4.68 -25.87
N ASP A 180 -7.42 4.59 -26.97
CA ASP A 180 -7.73 3.31 -27.63
C ASP A 180 -6.46 2.65 -28.21
N LEU A 181 -5.55 3.49 -28.74
CA LEU A 181 -4.25 3.02 -29.19
C LEU A 181 -3.39 2.53 -28.02
N LEU A 182 -3.42 3.22 -26.88
CA LEU A 182 -2.70 2.79 -25.67
C LEU A 182 -3.21 1.44 -25.16
N ARG A 183 -4.54 1.27 -25.04
CA ARG A 183 -5.14 0.00 -24.61
C ARG A 183 -4.79 -1.14 -25.56
N ARG A 184 -4.80 -0.87 -26.88
CA ARG A 184 -4.38 -1.85 -27.88
C ARG A 184 -2.90 -2.22 -27.76
N ASP A 185 -2.02 -1.26 -27.46
CA ASP A 185 -0.60 -1.55 -27.24
C ASP A 185 -0.43 -2.55 -26.07
N PHE A 186 -1.24 -2.42 -25.01
CA PHE A 186 -1.24 -3.36 -23.89
C PHE A 186 -1.84 -4.72 -24.19
N VAL A 187 -2.94 -4.79 -24.96
CA VAL A 187 -3.49 -6.08 -25.44
C VAL A 187 -2.47 -6.81 -26.32
N ASN A 188 -1.88 -6.11 -27.29
CA ASN A 188 -0.85 -6.72 -28.14
C ASN A 188 0.36 -7.18 -27.32
N LEU A 189 0.74 -6.42 -26.29
CA LEU A 189 1.85 -6.79 -25.41
C LEU A 189 1.52 -8.04 -24.59
N HIS A 190 0.30 -8.14 -24.08
CA HIS A 190 -0.19 -9.32 -23.37
C HIS A 190 -0.11 -10.57 -24.24
N ASP A 191 -0.69 -10.52 -25.44
CA ASP A 191 -0.67 -11.63 -26.40
C ASP A 191 0.77 -12.04 -26.73
N ALA A 192 1.65 -11.06 -26.97
CA ALA A 192 3.04 -11.29 -27.30
C ALA A 192 3.86 -11.90 -26.14
N ILE A 193 3.61 -11.47 -24.89
CA ILE A 193 4.25 -12.05 -23.70
C ILE A 193 3.80 -13.51 -23.52
N GLN A 194 2.52 -13.81 -23.77
CA GLN A 194 2.02 -15.18 -23.73
C GLN A 194 2.66 -16.05 -24.81
N GLU A 195 2.80 -15.57 -26.04
CA GLU A 195 3.43 -16.33 -27.12
C GLU A 195 4.93 -16.63 -26.92
N ASP A 196 5.62 -15.77 -26.18
CA ASP A 196 7.06 -15.92 -25.90
C ASP A 196 7.36 -16.98 -24.82
N GLU A 197 6.41 -17.23 -23.89
CA GLU A 197 6.50 -18.18 -22.76
C GLU A 197 7.86 -18.18 -22.01
N ASN A 198 8.46 -16.99 -21.80
CA ASN A 198 9.80 -16.89 -21.21
C ASN A 198 9.91 -15.79 -20.14
N THR A 199 10.13 -16.22 -18.89
CA THR A 199 10.25 -15.33 -17.73
C THR A 199 11.57 -14.56 -17.66
N GLU A 200 12.64 -15.03 -18.32
CA GLU A 200 13.91 -14.31 -18.38
C GLU A 200 13.82 -13.01 -19.22
N LEU A 201 12.78 -12.87 -20.04
CA LEU A 201 12.54 -11.69 -20.87
C LEU A 201 11.83 -10.54 -20.15
N GLN A 202 11.43 -10.74 -18.89
CA GLN A 202 10.69 -9.75 -18.11
C GLN A 202 11.33 -8.35 -18.15
N GLY A 203 12.64 -8.25 -17.90
CA GLY A 203 13.35 -6.96 -17.96
C GLY A 203 13.30 -6.26 -19.34
N ARG A 204 13.08 -7.00 -20.43
CA ARG A 204 12.88 -6.45 -21.78
C ARG A 204 11.46 -5.99 -22.01
N TYR A 205 10.45 -6.70 -21.49
CA TYR A 205 9.06 -6.22 -21.52
C TYR A 205 8.91 -4.92 -20.73
N ASN A 206 9.59 -4.82 -19.58
CA ASN A 206 9.61 -3.61 -18.74
C ASN A 206 10.11 -2.37 -19.51
N GLN A 207 11.07 -2.56 -20.43
CA GLN A 207 11.55 -1.50 -21.32
C GLN A 207 10.47 -1.06 -22.32
N VAL A 208 9.72 -2.00 -22.90
CA VAL A 208 8.62 -1.71 -23.83
C VAL A 208 7.49 -0.98 -23.12
N ILE A 209 7.10 -1.43 -21.93
CA ILE A 209 6.08 -0.79 -21.08
C ILE A 209 6.48 0.67 -20.78
N HIS A 210 7.74 0.91 -20.40
CA HIS A 210 8.25 2.26 -20.19
C HIS A 210 8.18 3.13 -21.45
N LEU A 211 8.49 2.57 -22.64
CA LEU A 211 8.38 3.29 -23.91
C LEU A 211 6.93 3.62 -24.26
N ILE A 212 5.99 2.70 -24.03
CA ILE A 212 4.55 2.91 -24.20
C ILE A 212 4.09 4.08 -23.33
N PHE A 213 4.42 4.07 -22.03
CA PHE A 213 4.10 5.16 -21.12
C PHE A 213 4.70 6.50 -21.57
N THR A 214 5.98 6.50 -21.93
CA THR A 214 6.70 7.73 -22.34
C THR A 214 6.09 8.34 -23.61
N ASP A 215 5.79 7.52 -24.62
CA ASP A 215 5.16 7.98 -25.88
C ASP A 215 3.78 8.58 -25.61
N TYR A 216 2.96 7.94 -24.77
CA TYR A 216 1.63 8.44 -24.42
C TYR A 216 1.69 9.77 -23.66
N ILE A 217 2.52 9.85 -22.61
CA ILE A 217 2.73 11.07 -21.83
C ILE A 217 3.23 12.22 -22.73
N GLY A 218 4.21 11.96 -23.61
CA GLY A 218 4.75 12.97 -24.51
C GLY A 218 3.71 13.54 -25.47
N ARG A 219 2.82 12.69 -26.00
CA ARG A 219 1.70 13.13 -26.86
C ARG A 219 0.70 13.98 -26.10
N LYS A 220 0.31 13.55 -24.90
CA LYS A 220 -0.64 14.27 -24.05
C LYS A 220 -0.09 15.63 -23.61
N GLN A 221 1.18 15.69 -23.24
CA GLN A 221 1.89 16.95 -22.97
C GLN A 221 1.87 17.89 -24.17
N TYR A 222 2.20 17.39 -25.36
CA TYR A 222 2.19 18.18 -26.59
C TYR A 222 0.79 18.74 -26.90
N GLU A 223 -0.26 17.94 -26.69
CA GLU A 223 -1.65 18.37 -26.84
C GLU A 223 -1.99 19.53 -25.88
N ILE A 224 -1.73 19.34 -24.57
CA ILE A 224 -2.00 20.35 -23.54
C ILE A 224 -1.22 21.65 -23.80
N SER A 225 0.06 21.56 -24.18
CA SER A 225 0.89 22.72 -24.52
C SER A 225 0.40 23.45 -25.77
N ASN A 226 -0.16 22.75 -26.75
CA ASN A 226 -0.73 23.39 -27.94
C ASN A 226 -2.00 24.18 -27.62
N ILE A 227 -2.84 23.66 -26.72
CA ILE A 227 -4.04 24.35 -26.25
C ILE A 227 -3.62 25.65 -25.55
N GLU A 228 -2.63 25.58 -24.66
CA GLU A 228 -2.10 26.73 -23.92
C GLU A 228 -1.52 27.81 -24.86
N LYS A 229 -0.71 27.42 -25.84
CA LYS A 229 0.00 28.38 -26.71
C LYS A 229 -0.82 28.95 -27.85
N LYS A 230 -1.81 28.20 -28.37
CA LYS A 230 -2.51 28.54 -29.62
C LYS A 230 -4.02 28.73 -29.46
N GLY A 231 -4.59 28.47 -28.28
CA GLY A 231 -6.03 28.55 -28.03
C GLY A 231 -6.87 27.62 -28.92
N ARG A 232 -6.23 26.66 -29.61
CA ARG A 232 -6.90 25.75 -30.55
C ARG A 232 -7.23 24.45 -29.84
N ILE A 233 -8.50 24.23 -29.57
CA ILE A 233 -9.05 22.90 -29.29
C ILE A 233 -9.27 22.23 -30.65
N LEU A 234 -8.65 21.07 -30.89
CA LEU A 234 -8.83 20.32 -32.13
C LEU A 234 -10.30 19.88 -32.25
N LYS A 235 -10.96 20.26 -33.34
CA LYS A 235 -12.43 20.18 -33.54
C LYS A 235 -13.06 18.78 -33.47
N ASN A 236 -12.27 17.69 -33.39
CA ASN A 236 -12.73 16.29 -33.42
C ASN A 236 -12.19 15.43 -32.28
N GLN A 237 -11.81 16.01 -31.13
CA GLN A 237 -11.34 15.21 -30.01
C GLN A 237 -12.51 14.71 -29.16
N VAL A 238 -12.52 13.40 -28.89
CA VAL A 238 -13.26 12.82 -27.77
C VAL A 238 -13.01 13.65 -26.51
N SER A 239 -14.04 13.89 -25.71
CA SER A 239 -13.95 14.69 -24.49
C SER A 239 -12.74 14.27 -23.66
N TRP A 240 -11.91 15.23 -23.25
CA TRP A 240 -10.73 14.92 -22.42
C TRP A 240 -11.11 14.22 -21.10
N ILE A 241 -12.35 14.44 -20.62
CA ILE A 241 -12.93 13.74 -19.46
C ILE A 241 -13.10 12.25 -19.75
N TYR A 242 -13.60 11.90 -20.94
CA TYR A 242 -13.69 10.51 -21.36
C TYR A 242 -12.30 9.86 -21.40
N ASN A 243 -11.29 10.56 -21.94
CA ASN A 243 -9.93 10.04 -21.94
C ASN A 243 -9.40 9.84 -20.51
N SER A 244 -9.67 10.78 -19.60
CA SER A 244 -9.28 10.65 -18.19
C SER A 244 -9.94 9.44 -17.51
N ASN A 245 -11.24 9.20 -17.77
CA ASN A 245 -11.96 8.04 -17.24
C ASN A 245 -11.40 6.73 -17.81
N CYS A 246 -11.11 6.68 -19.12
CA CYS A 246 -10.48 5.50 -19.72
C CYS A 246 -9.04 5.29 -19.23
N GLU A 247 -8.29 6.35 -18.92
CA GLU A 247 -6.94 6.25 -18.35
C GLU A 247 -6.95 5.64 -16.95
N VAL A 248 -7.86 6.06 -16.06
CA VAL A 248 -7.95 5.49 -14.72
C VAL A 248 -8.40 4.04 -14.75
N HIS A 249 -9.36 3.68 -15.61
CA HIS A 249 -9.74 2.29 -15.83
C HIS A 249 -8.58 1.45 -16.37
N LEU A 250 -7.82 1.95 -17.35
CA LEU A 250 -6.67 1.22 -17.87
C LEU A 250 -5.59 1.02 -16.80
N LEU A 251 -5.31 2.04 -15.97
CA LEU A 251 -4.39 1.90 -14.84
C LEU A 251 -4.88 0.82 -13.87
N GLN A 252 -6.18 0.78 -13.61
CA GLN A 252 -6.80 -0.25 -12.77
C GLN A 252 -6.59 -1.65 -13.36
N GLU A 253 -6.84 -1.84 -14.66
CA GLU A 253 -6.60 -3.09 -15.38
C GLU A 253 -5.12 -3.52 -15.34
N ILE A 254 -4.18 -2.58 -15.47
CA ILE A 254 -2.74 -2.84 -15.35
C ILE A 254 -2.38 -3.28 -13.93
N ILE A 255 -2.92 -2.62 -12.90
CA ILE A 255 -2.62 -2.93 -11.49
C ILE A 255 -3.22 -4.28 -11.07
N ASP A 256 -4.38 -4.64 -11.62
CA ASP A 256 -5.04 -5.93 -11.40
C ASP A 256 -4.40 -7.05 -12.26
N GLU A 257 -3.24 -6.77 -12.89
CA GLU A 257 -2.39 -7.72 -13.62
C GLU A 257 -3.07 -8.38 -14.83
N ILE A 258 -4.06 -7.72 -15.42
CA ILE A 258 -4.80 -8.23 -16.59
C ILE A 258 -3.86 -8.42 -17.80
N TYR A 259 -2.89 -7.53 -17.98
CA TYR A 259 -1.99 -7.54 -19.13
C TYR A 259 -0.68 -8.27 -18.88
N PHE A 260 -0.09 -8.12 -17.70
CA PHE A 260 1.20 -8.72 -17.35
C PHE A 260 1.38 -8.75 -15.83
N GLN A 261 2.19 -9.71 -15.36
CA GLN A 261 2.57 -9.79 -13.95
C GLN A 261 3.44 -8.60 -13.55
N LEU A 262 3.21 -8.10 -12.34
CA LEU A 262 3.88 -6.92 -11.82
C LEU A 262 5.13 -7.29 -11.04
N ASP A 263 6.26 -6.71 -11.45
CA ASP A 263 7.51 -6.71 -10.68
C ASP A 263 7.81 -5.31 -10.12
N GLU A 264 8.83 -5.21 -9.27
CA GLU A 264 9.20 -3.94 -8.62
C GLU A 264 9.55 -2.82 -9.62
N GLN A 265 10.12 -3.17 -10.78
CA GLN A 265 10.47 -2.19 -11.82
C GLN A 265 9.21 -1.66 -12.52
N ASN A 266 8.27 -2.54 -12.83
CA ASN A 266 7.01 -2.16 -13.49
C ASN A 266 6.10 -1.37 -12.58
N ILE A 267 6.01 -1.74 -11.30
CA ILE A 267 5.23 -0.95 -10.34
C ILE A 267 5.81 0.47 -10.23
N LYS A 268 7.14 0.64 -10.27
CA LYS A 268 7.77 1.97 -10.33
C LYS A 268 7.39 2.74 -11.60
N SER A 269 7.45 2.10 -12.77
CA SER A 269 7.07 2.75 -14.04
C SER A 269 5.58 3.13 -14.05
N ILE A 270 4.70 2.27 -13.53
CA ILE A 270 3.25 2.52 -13.39
C ILE A 270 3.03 3.71 -12.46
N LEU A 271 3.75 3.77 -11.33
CA LEU A 271 3.64 4.88 -10.40
C LEU A 271 4.00 6.22 -11.06
N ASN A 272 5.12 6.26 -11.78
CA ASN A 272 5.54 7.47 -12.50
C ASN A 272 4.50 7.87 -13.55
N PHE A 273 4.00 6.88 -14.31
CA PHE A 273 2.96 7.08 -15.31
C PHE A 273 1.66 7.64 -14.70
N TYR A 274 1.21 7.08 -13.58
CA TYR A 274 0.06 7.57 -12.81
C TYR A 274 0.24 9.03 -12.39
N ILE A 275 1.38 9.37 -11.76
CA ILE A 275 1.67 10.74 -11.30
C ILE A 275 1.68 11.73 -12.46
N ASP A 276 2.29 11.36 -13.60
CA ASP A 276 2.29 12.20 -14.78
C ASP A 276 0.90 12.38 -15.38
N LEU A 277 0.11 11.30 -15.47
CA LEU A 277 -1.25 11.37 -16.00
C LEU A 277 -2.17 12.26 -15.16
N ILE A 278 -2.22 12.05 -13.85
CA ILE A 278 -3.10 12.84 -12.98
C ILE A 278 -2.68 14.32 -13.00
N ARG A 279 -1.37 14.60 -12.98
CA ARG A 279 -0.85 15.97 -13.13
C ARG A 279 -1.33 16.60 -14.44
N LEU A 280 -1.21 15.90 -15.57
CA LEU A 280 -1.65 16.41 -16.87
C LEU A 280 -3.17 16.59 -16.96
N ASN A 281 -3.94 15.67 -16.36
CA ASN A 281 -5.39 15.79 -16.28
C ASN A 281 -5.82 17.00 -15.43
N LEU A 282 -5.15 17.24 -14.31
CA LEU A 282 -5.39 18.43 -13.48
C LEU A 282 -5.03 19.73 -14.23
N ILE A 283 -3.95 19.76 -15.02
CA ILE A 283 -3.62 20.90 -15.89
C ILE A 283 -4.73 21.13 -16.92
N ARG A 284 -5.21 20.05 -17.55
CA ARG A 284 -6.26 20.13 -18.55
C ARG A 284 -7.60 20.58 -17.95
N ALA A 285 -7.93 20.11 -16.75
CA ALA A 285 -9.12 20.50 -15.99
C ALA A 285 -9.10 22.01 -15.73
N LYS A 286 -7.96 22.55 -15.26
CA LYS A 286 -7.79 24.00 -15.08
C LYS A 286 -8.04 24.77 -16.38
N GLN A 287 -7.44 24.33 -17.49
CA GLN A 287 -7.64 24.97 -18.80
C GLN A 287 -9.11 24.92 -19.27
N ALA A 288 -9.89 23.94 -18.81
CA ALA A 288 -11.31 23.81 -19.10
C ALA A 288 -12.23 24.60 -18.12
N GLY A 289 -11.64 25.33 -17.17
CA GLY A 289 -12.36 26.17 -16.21
C GLY A 289 -12.85 25.43 -14.96
N TYR A 290 -12.24 24.28 -14.61
CA TYR A 290 -12.53 23.58 -13.37
C TYR A 290 -11.80 24.24 -12.20
N SER A 291 -12.51 24.48 -11.11
CA SER A 291 -11.99 25.15 -9.91
C SER A 291 -11.84 24.22 -8.71
N LYS A 292 -12.48 23.04 -8.73
CA LYS A 292 -12.48 22.06 -7.64
C LYS A 292 -12.34 20.63 -8.15
N VAL A 293 -11.91 19.74 -7.25
CA VAL A 293 -11.85 18.29 -7.46
C VAL A 293 -12.85 17.59 -6.55
N ARG A 294 -13.55 16.58 -7.06
CA ARG A 294 -14.42 15.72 -6.25
C ARG A 294 -13.57 14.63 -5.61
N LEU A 295 -13.55 14.58 -4.29
CA LEU A 295 -12.69 13.66 -3.55
C LEU A 295 -13.48 12.50 -2.94
N ASN A 296 -14.77 12.68 -2.68
CA ASN A 296 -15.69 11.67 -2.18
C ASN A 296 -17.05 11.71 -2.89
N ARG A 297 -17.77 10.58 -2.87
CA ARG A 297 -19.11 10.45 -3.47
C ARG A 297 -20.18 11.34 -2.82
N TYR A 298 -19.91 11.88 -1.63
CA TYR A 298 -20.85 12.66 -0.83
C TYR A 298 -20.55 14.17 -0.83
N ASP A 299 -19.54 14.63 -1.57
CA ASP A 299 -19.12 16.05 -1.61
C ASP A 299 -20.14 16.98 -2.32
N ASP A 300 -21.25 16.44 -2.83
CA ASP A 300 -22.22 17.15 -3.68
C ASP A 300 -23.19 18.08 -2.93
N LEU A 301 -23.18 18.09 -1.60
CA LEU A 301 -24.27 18.69 -0.81
C LEU A 301 -24.27 20.24 -0.80
N TYR A 302 -23.22 20.91 -1.29
CA TYR A 302 -23.10 22.39 -1.23
C TYR A 302 -22.42 23.03 -2.46
N VAL A 303 -22.59 22.47 -3.65
CA VAL A 303 -22.01 23.06 -4.86
C VAL A 303 -22.97 24.09 -5.44
N LYS A 304 -22.56 25.36 -5.51
CA LYS A 304 -23.30 26.39 -6.26
C LYS A 304 -23.39 25.94 -7.73
N ALA A 305 -24.56 26.08 -8.35
CA ALA A 305 -24.89 25.55 -9.69
C ALA A 305 -23.93 25.97 -10.85
N GLU A 306 -22.96 26.86 -10.61
CA GLU A 306 -22.03 27.39 -11.60
C GLU A 306 -20.58 26.83 -11.49
N GLU A 307 -20.23 26.07 -10.44
CA GLU A 307 -18.86 25.54 -10.28
C GLU A 307 -18.65 24.21 -11.01
N LYS A 308 -17.62 24.14 -11.87
CA LYS A 308 -17.21 22.90 -12.54
C LYS A 308 -16.26 22.09 -11.64
N ILE A 309 -16.65 20.85 -11.34
CA ILE A 309 -15.90 19.92 -10.46
C ILE A 309 -15.35 18.74 -11.26
N PHE A 310 -14.06 18.47 -11.13
CA PHE A 310 -13.41 17.35 -11.79
C PHE A 310 -13.42 16.12 -10.87
N ASP A 311 -14.04 15.03 -11.31
CA ASP A 311 -14.13 13.80 -10.52
C ASP A 311 -12.81 13.02 -10.55
N VAL A 312 -12.20 12.81 -9.38
CA VAL A 312 -10.93 12.11 -9.22
C VAL A 312 -11.00 10.97 -8.20
N ILE A 313 -12.21 10.52 -7.85
CA ILE A 313 -12.42 9.48 -6.83
C ILE A 313 -11.69 8.18 -7.22
N GLU A 314 -11.90 7.69 -8.44
CA GLU A 314 -11.28 6.44 -8.90
C GLU A 314 -9.74 6.55 -8.99
N TRP A 315 -9.21 7.76 -9.25
CA TRP A 315 -7.77 7.97 -9.26
C TRP A 315 -7.14 7.76 -7.88
N LYS A 316 -7.88 8.09 -6.80
CA LYS A 316 -7.45 7.80 -5.43
C LYS A 316 -7.39 6.30 -5.16
N ASP A 317 -8.37 5.54 -5.62
CA ASP A 317 -8.40 4.07 -5.44
C ASP A 317 -7.20 3.42 -6.13
N VAL A 318 -6.84 3.90 -7.32
CA VAL A 318 -5.64 3.46 -8.05
C VAL A 318 -4.36 3.68 -7.24
N ILE A 319 -4.15 4.86 -6.64
CA ILE A 319 -2.92 5.10 -5.85
C ILE A 319 -2.86 4.27 -4.57
N LEU A 320 -4.01 3.99 -3.93
CA LEU A 320 -4.07 3.08 -2.79
C LEU A 320 -3.62 1.66 -3.19
N LYS A 321 -4.11 1.14 -4.33
CA LYS A 321 -3.70 -0.17 -4.82
C LYS A 321 -2.22 -0.23 -5.24
N ILE A 322 -1.71 0.82 -5.89
CA ILE A 322 -0.27 0.94 -6.18
C ILE A 322 0.51 0.87 -4.87
N TYR A 323 0.13 1.69 -3.87
CA TYR A 323 0.82 1.77 -2.59
C TYR A 323 0.87 0.41 -1.86
N GLN A 324 -0.22 -0.36 -1.87
CA GLN A 324 -0.27 -1.68 -1.24
C GLN A 324 0.73 -2.68 -1.86
N LYS A 325 1.03 -2.57 -3.16
CA LYS A 325 2.01 -3.41 -3.86
C LYS A 325 3.47 -2.92 -3.74
N LEU A 326 3.72 -1.74 -3.17
CA LEU A 326 5.07 -1.17 -3.05
C LEU A 326 5.85 -1.73 -1.84
N SER A 327 7.18 -1.86 -2.02
CA SER A 327 8.11 -2.04 -0.90
C SER A 327 8.21 -0.78 -0.04
N ASP A 328 8.60 -0.88 1.23
CA ASP A 328 8.66 0.26 2.16
C ASP A 328 9.53 1.42 1.68
N LYS A 329 10.68 1.10 1.06
CA LYS A 329 11.56 2.10 0.42
C LYS A 329 10.83 2.87 -0.68
N LYS A 330 9.97 2.19 -1.43
CA LYS A 330 9.19 2.78 -2.52
C LYS A 330 7.95 3.52 -2.02
N LYS A 331 7.30 3.06 -0.95
CA LYS A 331 6.27 3.81 -0.25
C LYS A 331 6.81 5.17 0.20
N GLN A 332 8.02 5.20 0.75
CA GLN A 332 8.68 6.46 1.12
C GLN A 332 8.98 7.35 -0.11
N GLU A 333 9.42 6.78 -1.24
CA GLU A 333 9.62 7.51 -2.51
C GLU A 333 8.30 8.13 -3.00
N LEU A 334 7.19 7.37 -2.93
CA LEU A 334 5.85 7.84 -3.26
C LEU A 334 5.41 9.02 -2.38
N ILE A 335 5.53 8.92 -1.05
CA ILE A 335 5.16 10.03 -0.17
C ILE A 335 5.95 11.30 -0.52
N ARG A 336 7.24 11.18 -0.83
CA ARG A 336 8.06 12.32 -1.29
C ARG A 336 7.58 12.89 -2.64
N LEU A 337 7.13 12.05 -3.57
CA LEU A 337 6.57 12.51 -4.85
C LEU A 337 5.26 13.27 -4.65
N LEU A 338 4.35 12.76 -3.81
CA LEU A 338 3.10 13.44 -3.48
C LEU A 338 3.37 14.77 -2.75
N GLN A 339 4.34 14.78 -1.84
CA GLN A 339 4.75 16.00 -1.11
C GLN A 339 5.28 17.08 -2.07
N ARG A 340 6.04 16.72 -3.11
CA ARG A 340 6.47 17.69 -4.15
C ARG A 340 5.28 18.28 -4.91
N GLY A 341 4.19 17.53 -5.05
CA GLY A 341 2.95 17.99 -5.67
C GLY A 341 2.25 19.11 -4.88
N LEU A 342 2.39 19.12 -3.55
CA LEU A 342 1.80 20.14 -2.66
C LEU A 342 2.41 21.53 -2.90
N ASN A 343 3.71 21.60 -3.19
CA ASN A 343 4.46 22.86 -3.29
C ASN A 343 4.24 23.62 -4.63
N GLN A 344 3.19 23.30 -5.40
CA GLN A 344 2.91 23.93 -6.70
C GLN A 344 2.04 25.20 -6.61
N GLY A 345 1.60 25.60 -5.41
CA GLY A 345 0.97 26.91 -5.14
C GLY A 345 -0.40 27.10 -5.78
N GLN A 346 -1.15 26.02 -6.03
CA GLN A 346 -2.52 26.06 -6.56
C GLN A 346 -3.44 25.14 -5.76
N ASP A 347 -4.48 25.73 -5.17
CA ASP A 347 -5.36 25.11 -4.17
C ASP A 347 -5.91 23.73 -4.58
N PHE A 348 -6.35 23.55 -5.84
CA PHE A 348 -7.00 22.31 -6.25
C PHE A 348 -6.02 21.12 -6.45
N TYR A 349 -4.75 21.37 -6.79
CA TYR A 349 -3.72 20.31 -6.81
C TYR A 349 -3.37 19.90 -5.39
N GLU A 350 -3.21 20.89 -4.52
CA GLU A 350 -2.87 20.69 -3.12
C GLU A 350 -3.95 19.86 -2.42
N GLN A 351 -5.24 20.16 -2.66
CA GLN A 351 -6.38 19.37 -2.18
C GLN A 351 -6.26 17.89 -2.56
N TYR A 352 -5.98 17.59 -3.83
CA TYR A 352 -5.86 16.20 -4.30
C TYR A 352 -4.73 15.44 -3.60
N TYR A 353 -3.53 16.01 -3.58
CA TYR A 353 -2.36 15.36 -3.00
C TYR A 353 -2.47 15.23 -1.49
N LYS A 354 -3.00 16.23 -0.78
CA LYS A 354 -3.29 16.15 0.65
C LYS A 354 -4.23 14.99 0.94
N GLN A 355 -5.31 14.89 0.18
CA GLN A 355 -6.28 13.82 0.37
C GLN A 355 -5.69 12.43 0.11
N CYS A 356 -4.86 12.27 -0.94
CA CYS A 356 -4.17 11.00 -1.19
C CYS A 356 -3.28 10.60 -0.01
N ILE A 357 -2.48 11.52 0.53
CA ILE A 357 -1.62 11.25 1.69
C ILE A 357 -2.47 10.92 2.93
N ASN A 358 -3.56 11.64 3.15
CA ASN A 358 -4.48 11.36 4.27
C ASN A 358 -5.05 9.95 4.20
N ASP A 359 -5.52 9.52 3.03
CA ASP A 359 -6.09 8.19 2.86
C ASP A 359 -5.03 7.09 3.01
N LEU A 360 -3.79 7.35 2.56
CA LEU A 360 -2.66 6.47 2.80
C LEU A 360 -2.28 6.36 4.29
N ILE A 361 -2.30 7.48 5.03
CA ILE A 361 -2.08 7.48 6.49
C ILE A 361 -3.17 6.63 7.18
N ARG A 362 -4.45 6.81 6.81
CA ARG A 362 -5.56 6.04 7.40
C ARG A 362 -5.40 4.54 7.22
N VAL A 363 -5.11 4.10 6.00
CA VAL A 363 -4.88 2.68 5.69
C VAL A 363 -3.74 2.09 6.53
N GLU A 364 -2.67 2.87 6.72
CA GLU A 364 -1.52 2.42 7.51
C GLU A 364 -1.83 2.36 9.01
N PHE A 365 -2.55 3.34 9.55
CA PHE A 365 -3.08 3.28 10.91
C PHE A 365 -3.96 2.04 11.10
N ASP A 366 -4.89 1.77 10.19
CA ASP A 366 -5.74 0.57 10.26
C ASP A 366 -4.92 -0.71 10.30
N CYS A 367 -3.84 -0.79 9.51
CA CYS A 367 -2.94 -1.94 9.51
C CYS A 367 -2.14 -2.07 10.81
N ILE A 368 -1.71 -0.95 11.41
CA ILE A 368 -0.95 -0.93 12.67
C ILE A 368 -1.83 -1.37 13.84
N PHE A 369 -3.02 -0.79 13.97
CA PHE A 369 -3.96 -1.13 15.06
C PHE A 369 -4.57 -2.52 14.90
N SER A 370 -4.55 -3.09 13.68
CA SER A 370 -4.89 -4.50 13.43
C SER A 370 -3.67 -5.44 13.54
N GLU A 371 -2.54 -4.96 14.05
CA GLU A 371 -1.27 -5.71 14.23
C GLU A 371 -0.65 -6.31 12.95
N LYS A 372 -1.14 -5.91 11.76
CA LYS A 372 -0.59 -6.33 10.46
C LYS A 372 0.70 -5.59 10.11
N ARG A 373 1.01 -4.49 10.80
CA ARG A 373 2.17 -3.64 10.54
C ARG A 373 2.78 -3.07 11.81
N LYS A 374 4.10 -2.90 11.83
CA LYS A 374 4.84 -2.28 12.93
C LYS A 374 4.86 -0.75 12.81
N GLN A 375 4.76 -0.06 13.94
CA GLN A 375 4.78 1.41 14.01
C GLN A 375 6.05 2.01 13.41
N LYS A 376 7.22 1.40 13.65
CA LYS A 376 8.51 1.89 13.14
C LYS A 376 8.57 2.03 11.63
N ASP A 377 7.84 1.19 10.92
CA ASP A 377 7.82 1.21 9.46
C ASP A 377 6.93 2.35 8.94
N PHE A 378 5.84 2.66 9.66
CA PHE A 378 5.06 3.88 9.43
C PHE A 378 5.92 5.13 9.66
N VAL A 379 6.65 5.20 10.78
CA VAL A 379 7.53 6.34 11.08
C VAL A 379 8.60 6.53 9.99
N LYS A 380 9.18 5.46 9.44
CA LYS A 380 10.13 5.56 8.32
C LYS A 380 9.51 6.14 7.04
N ILE A 381 8.26 5.77 6.75
CA ILE A 381 7.57 6.19 5.52
C ILE A 381 7.04 7.62 5.65
N PHE A 382 6.36 7.94 6.75
CA PHE A 382 5.62 9.19 6.93
C PHE A 382 6.27 10.20 7.87
N GLY A 383 7.30 9.83 8.64
CA GLY A 383 7.86 10.70 9.68
C GLY A 383 8.34 12.06 9.19
N GLN A 384 8.78 12.18 7.93
CA GLN A 384 9.15 13.48 7.37
C GLN A 384 7.94 14.35 6.99
N ILE A 385 6.84 13.74 6.53
CA ILE A 385 5.64 14.49 6.12
C ILE A 385 4.77 14.86 7.33
N ILE A 386 4.79 14.05 8.38
CA ILE A 386 4.05 14.29 9.64
C ILE A 386 4.58 15.52 10.39
N LYS A 387 5.78 16.02 10.08
CA LYS A 387 6.27 17.30 10.63
C LYS A 387 5.48 18.52 10.14
N ASP A 388 4.79 18.41 9.01
CA ASP A 388 3.88 19.44 8.53
C ASP A 388 2.62 19.48 9.42
N LYS A 389 2.20 20.70 9.82
CA LYS A 389 1.08 20.89 10.77
C LYS A 389 -0.18 20.16 10.31
N TYR A 390 -0.53 20.25 9.02
CA TYR A 390 -1.76 19.67 8.50
C TYR A 390 -1.77 18.14 8.65
N PHE A 391 -0.68 17.47 8.26
CA PHE A 391 -0.61 16.00 8.37
C PHE A 391 -0.44 15.54 9.82
N ASN A 392 0.22 16.32 10.66
CA ASN A 392 0.30 16.07 12.10
C ASN A 392 -1.10 16.07 12.74
N ASP A 393 -1.92 17.07 12.40
CA ASP A 393 -3.30 17.20 12.89
C ASP A 393 -4.17 16.03 12.44
N ILE A 394 -4.05 15.60 11.18
CA ILE A 394 -4.76 14.42 10.66
C ILE A 394 -4.34 13.15 11.43
N CYS A 395 -3.04 12.95 11.66
CA CYS A 395 -2.56 11.81 12.45
C CYS A 395 -3.13 11.85 13.88
N ALA A 396 -3.15 13.03 14.51
CA ALA A 396 -3.68 13.19 15.86
C ALA A 396 -5.18 12.88 15.93
N GLN A 397 -5.96 13.33 14.94
CA GLN A 397 -7.39 13.03 14.86
C GLN A 397 -7.67 11.54 14.73
N ILE A 398 -6.97 10.84 13.81
CA ILE A 398 -7.11 9.40 13.61
C ILE A 398 -6.67 8.64 14.87
N MET A 399 -5.53 9.04 15.45
CA MET A 399 -4.99 8.44 16.67
C MET A 399 -5.99 8.53 17.83
N ARG A 400 -6.56 9.72 18.02
CA ARG A 400 -7.57 10.00 19.04
C ARG A 400 -8.78 9.07 18.91
N ASP A 401 -9.26 8.82 17.70
CA ASP A 401 -10.37 7.89 17.49
C ASP A 401 -9.95 6.44 17.78
N LYS A 402 -8.74 6.03 17.34
CA LYS A 402 -8.25 4.66 17.51
C LYS A 402 -7.92 4.29 18.96
N ILE A 403 -7.28 5.17 19.73
CA ILE A 403 -6.86 4.88 21.11
C ILE A 403 -8.05 4.57 22.02
N ILE A 404 -9.22 5.19 21.79
CA ILE A 404 -10.43 4.90 22.57
C ILE A 404 -10.93 3.47 22.32
N TYR A 405 -10.90 3.00 21.07
CA TYR A 405 -11.36 1.64 20.73
C TYR A 405 -10.30 0.55 20.97
N TYR A 406 -9.02 0.89 20.86
CA TYR A 406 -7.88 -0.03 21.04
C TYR A 406 -7.10 0.36 22.29
N ASN A 407 -7.80 0.42 23.43
CA ASN A 407 -7.27 0.95 24.68
C ASN A 407 -6.00 0.23 25.18
N ARG A 408 -5.81 -1.06 24.92
CA ARG A 408 -4.59 -1.82 25.27
C ARG A 408 -3.40 -1.59 24.35
N PHE A 409 -3.60 -1.00 23.17
CA PHE A 409 -2.53 -0.83 22.18
C PHE A 409 -1.54 0.27 22.61
N ASP A 410 -0.25 -0.07 22.68
CA ASP A 410 0.80 0.91 22.93
C ASP A 410 1.16 1.65 21.64
N ALA A 411 0.71 2.90 21.49
CA ALA A 411 0.96 3.75 20.32
C ALA A 411 2.21 4.64 20.43
N GLY A 412 3.15 4.31 21.34
CA GLY A 412 4.25 5.21 21.73
C GLY A 412 5.13 5.72 20.58
N GLU A 413 5.44 4.90 19.58
CA GLU A 413 6.31 5.32 18.47
C GLU A 413 5.63 6.35 17.55
N ILE A 414 4.33 6.21 17.31
CA ILE A 414 3.55 7.17 16.51
C ILE A 414 3.30 8.45 17.30
N ILE A 415 2.96 8.34 18.59
CA ILE A 415 2.81 9.50 19.47
C ILE A 415 4.10 10.33 19.47
N GLY A 416 5.27 9.66 19.50
CA GLY A 416 6.58 10.30 19.37
C GLY A 416 6.83 11.11 18.10
N GLN A 417 5.95 11.07 17.09
CA GLN A 417 6.01 11.91 15.90
C GLN A 417 5.04 13.10 15.94
N LEU A 418 4.14 13.17 16.92
CA LEU A 418 3.16 14.23 17.05
C LEU A 418 3.79 15.50 17.63
N SER A 419 3.23 16.65 17.27
CA SER A 419 3.62 17.92 17.89
C SER A 419 3.15 17.95 19.35
N GLY A 420 3.84 18.72 20.20
CA GLY A 420 3.43 18.84 21.60
C GLY A 420 1.99 19.29 21.75
N LYS A 421 1.54 20.19 20.88
CA LYS A 421 0.15 20.65 20.81
C LYS A 421 -0.85 19.53 20.53
N ASN A 422 -0.51 18.63 19.61
CA ASN A 422 -1.37 17.48 19.30
C ASN A 422 -1.31 16.41 20.40
N CYS A 423 -0.18 16.27 21.09
CA CYS A 423 -0.12 15.46 22.32
C CYS A 423 -1.02 16.04 23.41
N THR A 424 -0.99 17.36 23.65
CA THR A 424 -1.89 18.06 24.58
C THR A 424 -3.36 17.86 24.22
N TYR A 425 -3.70 17.96 22.93
CA TYR A 425 -5.04 17.68 22.43
C TYR A 425 -5.49 16.25 22.74
N ILE A 426 -4.70 15.24 22.37
CA ILE A 426 -5.07 13.83 22.58
C ILE A 426 -5.17 13.52 24.07
N PHE A 427 -4.20 13.99 24.86
CA PHE A 427 -4.20 13.82 26.31
C PHE A 427 -5.46 14.38 26.94
N SER A 428 -5.76 15.66 26.68
CA SER A 428 -6.95 16.33 27.21
C SER A 428 -8.23 15.65 26.74
N TYR A 429 -8.30 15.31 25.46
CA TYR A 429 -9.46 14.62 24.89
C TYR A 429 -9.73 13.29 25.59
N ILE A 430 -8.72 12.46 25.85
CA ILE A 430 -8.89 11.16 26.52
C ILE A 430 -9.55 11.38 27.88
N VAL A 431 -9.02 12.26 28.72
CA VAL A 431 -9.52 12.50 30.07
C VAL A 431 -10.96 13.03 30.07
N LEU A 432 -11.23 13.98 29.17
CA LEU A 432 -12.55 14.59 29.01
C LEU A 432 -13.58 13.59 28.46
N TYR A 433 -13.20 12.80 27.45
CA TYR A 433 -14.05 11.75 26.86
C TYR A 433 -14.60 10.85 27.96
N TYR A 434 -13.73 10.40 28.85
CA TYR A 434 -14.10 9.45 29.88
C TYR A 434 -14.86 10.07 31.05
N SER A 435 -14.53 11.30 31.43
CA SER A 435 -15.35 12.06 32.38
C SER A 435 -16.79 12.27 31.87
N ILE A 436 -16.97 12.49 30.56
CA ILE A 436 -18.29 12.69 29.92
C ILE A 436 -19.08 11.37 29.82
N TYR A 437 -18.41 10.25 29.53
CA TYR A 437 -19.07 8.97 29.22
C TYR A 437 -19.09 7.94 30.35
N ARG A 438 -18.76 8.32 31.59
CA ARG A 438 -18.70 7.43 32.78
C ARG A 438 -19.88 6.46 32.98
N PHE A 439 -21.08 6.81 32.50
CA PHE A 439 -22.30 6.00 32.68
C PHE A 439 -22.59 5.01 31.54
N ARG A 440 -21.87 5.09 30.42
CA ARG A 440 -22.19 4.33 29.20
C ARG A 440 -21.18 3.25 28.86
N PHE A 441 -19.93 3.42 29.30
CA PHE A 441 -18.85 2.49 29.01
C PHE A 441 -18.00 2.37 30.28
N GLU A 442 -17.93 1.17 30.85
CA GLU A 442 -16.82 0.85 31.75
C GLU A 442 -15.56 0.87 30.88
N TRP A 443 -14.50 1.57 31.29
CA TRP A 443 -13.22 1.35 30.63
C TRP A 443 -12.84 -0.10 30.87
N GLU A 444 -12.63 -0.87 29.82
CA GLU A 444 -12.04 -2.19 30.01
C GLU A 444 -10.55 -2.09 30.41
N TYR A 445 -9.87 -0.98 30.08
CA TYR A 445 -8.43 -0.83 30.31
C TYR A 445 -7.92 0.62 30.18
N ILE A 446 -7.19 1.13 31.18
CA ILE A 446 -6.50 2.43 31.17
C ILE A 446 -5.01 2.27 30.80
N ASN A 447 -4.63 2.72 29.60
CA ASN A 447 -3.24 2.66 29.16
C ASN A 447 -2.39 3.81 29.72
N ILE A 448 -1.86 3.58 30.92
CA ILE A 448 -0.99 4.52 31.62
C ILE A 448 0.27 4.83 30.82
N ASN A 449 0.85 3.85 30.09
CA ASN A 449 2.04 4.11 29.28
C ASN A 449 1.77 5.14 28.17
N VAL A 450 0.67 4.99 27.45
CA VAL A 450 0.24 5.97 26.43
C VAL A 450 0.01 7.36 27.05
N LEU A 451 -0.68 7.44 28.19
CA LEU A 451 -0.91 8.70 28.89
C LEU A 451 0.40 9.35 29.35
N ARG A 452 1.38 8.57 29.83
CA ARG A 452 2.72 9.05 30.20
C ARG A 452 3.50 9.58 29.01
N ILE A 453 3.44 8.91 27.87
CA ILE A 453 4.14 9.37 26.66
C ILE A 453 3.52 10.68 26.16
N LEU A 454 2.18 10.76 26.14
CA LEU A 454 1.47 11.99 25.79
C LEU A 454 1.83 13.13 26.74
N TRP A 455 1.79 12.88 28.05
CA TRP A 455 2.17 13.86 29.06
C TRP A 455 3.65 14.26 28.93
N LYS A 456 4.57 13.34 28.67
CA LYS A 456 5.98 13.71 28.49
C LYS A 456 6.22 14.63 27.29
N GLN A 457 5.38 14.53 26.26
CA GLN A 457 5.54 15.27 25.01
C GLN A 457 4.59 16.46 24.87
N HIS A 458 3.66 16.66 25.81
CA HIS A 458 2.70 17.76 25.76
C HIS A 458 3.41 19.12 25.74
N SER A 459 2.77 20.10 25.11
CA SER A 459 3.13 21.51 25.20
C SER A 459 2.28 22.22 26.25
N ASP A 460 2.59 23.50 26.49
CA ASP A 460 1.86 24.33 27.44
C ASP A 460 0.34 24.34 27.15
N MET A 461 -0.44 23.87 28.13
CA MET A 461 -1.88 23.72 27.99
C MET A 461 -2.64 25.05 27.94
N GLN A 462 -2.05 26.11 28.49
CA GLN A 462 -2.62 27.45 28.52
C GLN A 462 -2.44 28.13 27.16
N ASP A 463 -1.24 28.08 26.61
CA ASP A 463 -0.91 28.68 25.30
C ASP A 463 -1.68 28.00 24.16
N ASP A 464 -1.92 26.69 24.26
CA ASP A 464 -2.60 25.91 23.22
C ASP A 464 -4.12 25.78 23.39
N ALA A 465 -4.70 26.38 24.44
CA ALA A 465 -6.08 26.18 24.86
C ALA A 465 -7.10 26.39 23.72
N GLU A 466 -7.02 27.49 22.98
CA GLU A 466 -8.00 27.84 21.93
C GLU A 466 -8.12 26.75 20.85
N GLU A 467 -7.00 26.31 20.30
CA GLU A 467 -6.99 25.31 19.22
C GLU A 467 -7.31 23.90 19.76
N VAL A 468 -6.89 23.56 20.99
CA VAL A 468 -7.24 22.28 21.62
C VAL A 468 -8.74 22.19 21.87
N ILE A 469 -9.34 23.25 22.42
CA ILE A 469 -10.78 23.38 22.63
C ILE A 469 -11.53 23.25 21.30
N GLU A 470 -11.09 23.93 20.25
CA GLU A 470 -11.69 23.83 18.92
C GLU A 470 -11.64 22.39 18.37
N LYS A 471 -10.49 21.72 18.49
CA LYS A 471 -10.33 20.32 18.08
C LYS A 471 -11.26 19.38 18.87
N ILE A 472 -11.44 19.60 20.17
CA ILE A 472 -12.37 18.83 21.00
C ILE A 472 -13.83 19.12 20.62
N ARG A 473 -14.20 20.37 20.34
CA ARG A 473 -15.55 20.71 19.85
C ARG A 473 -15.90 20.02 18.53
N ASN A 474 -14.91 19.87 17.66
CA ASN A 474 -15.06 19.18 16.37
C ASN A 474 -14.93 17.66 16.46
N SER A 475 -14.88 17.11 17.67
CA SER A 475 -14.81 15.66 17.92
C SER A 475 -16.20 15.04 18.12
N ASN A 476 -16.23 13.71 18.23
CA ASN A 476 -17.42 12.95 18.64
C ASN A 476 -17.93 13.28 20.07
N ILE A 477 -17.15 13.97 20.91
CA ILE A 477 -17.60 14.42 22.25
C ILE A 477 -18.05 15.88 22.28
N GLY A 478 -17.89 16.61 21.17
CA GLY A 478 -18.19 18.04 21.10
C GLY A 478 -19.60 18.41 21.56
N HIS A 479 -20.58 17.55 21.29
CA HIS A 479 -21.98 17.76 21.67
C HIS A 479 -22.25 17.70 23.20
N ARG A 480 -21.29 17.24 24.01
CA ARG A 480 -21.36 17.19 25.48
C ARG A 480 -20.22 17.95 26.16
N PHE A 481 -19.34 18.55 25.37
CA PHE A 481 -18.18 19.26 25.86
C PHE A 481 -18.51 20.73 26.05
N GLU A 482 -18.11 21.27 27.20
CA GLU A 482 -18.15 22.71 27.49
C GLU A 482 -16.73 23.20 27.77
N ASP A 483 -16.35 24.38 27.29
CA ASP A 483 -15.00 24.93 27.45
C ASP A 483 -14.55 24.97 28.92
N LYS A 484 -15.50 25.21 29.84
CA LYS A 484 -15.25 25.18 31.29
C LYS A 484 -14.63 23.86 31.74
N MET A 485 -14.94 22.75 31.08
CA MET A 485 -14.38 21.43 31.40
C MET A 485 -12.88 21.38 31.11
N TYR A 486 -12.42 22.00 30.02
CA TYR A 486 -11.00 22.10 29.70
C TYR A 486 -10.26 23.01 30.69
N PHE A 487 -10.81 24.18 31.01
CA PHE A 487 -10.18 25.08 31.97
C PHE A 487 -10.13 24.47 33.37
N LYS A 488 -11.18 23.76 33.79
CA LYS A 488 -11.20 23.01 35.06
C LYS A 488 -10.22 21.85 35.05
N PHE A 489 -10.11 21.13 33.93
CA PHE A 489 -9.09 20.09 33.80
C PHE A 489 -7.68 20.67 34.02
N MET A 490 -7.37 21.78 33.36
CA MET A 490 -6.07 22.45 33.50
C MET A 490 -5.85 22.99 34.93
N GLU A 491 -6.87 23.56 35.57
CA GLU A 491 -6.83 23.96 36.99
C GLU A 491 -6.46 22.78 37.88
N TYR A 492 -7.14 21.64 37.72
CA TYR A 492 -6.86 20.43 38.50
C TYR A 492 -5.46 19.89 38.25
N ILE A 493 -5.01 19.90 36.99
CA ILE A 493 -3.69 19.39 36.58
C ILE A 493 -2.54 20.25 37.10
N ASN A 494 -2.75 21.55 37.26
CA ASN A 494 -1.75 22.47 37.81
C ASN A 494 -1.76 22.57 39.34
N ALA A 495 -2.85 22.16 40.00
CA ALA A 495 -2.94 22.13 41.46
C ALA A 495 -2.01 21.08 42.10
N SER A 496 -1.68 21.25 43.39
CA SER A 496 -0.99 20.22 44.18
C SER A 496 -1.82 18.94 44.25
N ALA A 497 -1.15 17.79 44.26
CA ALA A 497 -1.81 16.51 44.48
C ALA A 497 -2.02 16.29 45.98
N ASP A 498 -3.18 16.71 46.49
CA ASP A 498 -3.58 16.62 47.89
C ASP A 498 -5.10 16.34 48.03
N GLY A 499 -5.56 16.20 49.27
CA GLY A 499 -6.97 15.96 49.57
C GLY A 499 -7.90 17.12 49.16
N GLU A 500 -7.43 18.37 49.22
CA GLU A 500 -8.22 19.54 48.84
C GLU A 500 -8.56 19.51 47.34
N LEU A 501 -7.60 19.17 46.49
CA LEU A 501 -7.83 19.00 45.06
C LEU A 501 -8.94 17.96 44.80
N PHE A 502 -8.84 16.76 45.36
CA PHE A 502 -9.83 15.72 45.06
C PHE A 502 -11.21 16.03 45.67
N ASN A 503 -11.25 16.68 46.83
CA ASN A 503 -12.49 17.23 47.40
C ASN A 503 -13.12 18.26 46.43
N MET A 504 -12.31 19.15 45.86
CA MET A 504 -12.76 20.14 44.86
C MET A 504 -13.31 19.46 43.60
N VAL A 505 -12.58 18.50 43.02
CA VAL A 505 -13.02 17.77 41.82
C VAL A 505 -14.35 17.05 42.08
N TYR A 506 -14.46 16.36 43.21
CA TYR A 506 -15.66 15.63 43.59
C TYR A 506 -16.88 16.54 43.77
N ASN A 507 -16.68 17.71 44.37
CA ASN A 507 -17.73 18.70 44.62
C ASN A 507 -18.16 19.45 43.35
N ASP A 508 -17.19 19.82 42.51
CA ASP A 508 -17.44 20.50 41.23
C ASP A 508 -18.29 19.63 40.29
N LYS A 509 -18.10 18.30 40.32
CA LYS A 509 -18.81 17.32 39.46
C LYS A 509 -18.66 17.59 37.96
N ILE A 510 -17.62 18.31 37.57
CA ILE A 510 -17.31 18.64 36.17
C ILE A 510 -16.53 17.50 35.53
N LEU A 511 -15.49 17.01 36.21
CA LEU A 511 -14.69 15.85 35.79
C LEU A 511 -14.81 14.74 36.83
N ASP A 512 -14.52 13.52 36.41
CA ASP A 512 -14.57 12.39 37.33
C ASP A 512 -13.33 12.37 38.23
N VAL A 513 -13.56 12.30 39.54
CA VAL A 513 -12.48 12.29 40.54
C VAL A 513 -11.55 11.10 40.35
N PHE A 514 -12.07 9.95 39.89
CA PHE A 514 -11.25 8.76 39.67
C PHE A 514 -10.24 8.99 38.55
N TYR A 515 -10.66 9.54 37.40
CA TYR A 515 -9.73 9.79 36.28
C TYR A 515 -8.71 10.87 36.62
N VAL A 516 -9.11 11.95 37.30
CA VAL A 516 -8.17 12.97 37.77
C VAL A 516 -7.16 12.38 38.75
N TRP A 517 -7.61 11.51 39.66
CA TRP A 517 -6.75 10.78 40.60
C TRP A 517 -5.76 9.85 39.88
N VAL A 518 -6.20 9.09 38.89
CA VAL A 518 -5.31 8.22 38.08
C VAL A 518 -4.22 9.06 37.39
N ILE A 519 -4.60 10.18 36.77
CA ILE A 519 -3.64 11.03 36.05
C ILE A 519 -2.63 11.64 37.02
N LYS A 520 -3.10 12.20 38.14
CA LYS A 520 -2.23 12.81 39.15
C LYS A 520 -1.26 11.80 39.75
N THR A 521 -1.77 10.63 40.10
CA THR A 521 -1.02 9.61 40.84
C THR A 521 -0.08 8.82 39.92
N SER A 522 -0.49 8.53 38.69
CA SER A 522 0.22 7.56 37.82
C SER A 522 0.88 8.17 36.59
N VAL A 523 0.50 9.39 36.19
CA VAL A 523 1.03 10.05 34.98
C VAL A 523 1.90 11.25 35.32
N ILE A 524 1.45 12.12 36.23
CA ILE A 524 2.13 13.39 36.53
C ILE A 524 3.17 13.24 37.63
N ASN A 525 2.79 12.70 38.79
CA ASN A 525 3.64 12.65 39.98
C ASN A 525 4.21 11.25 40.24
N GLN A 526 4.63 10.56 39.17
CA GLN A 526 5.02 9.14 39.25
C GLN A 526 6.21 8.89 40.20
N ASP A 527 7.19 9.81 40.19
CA ASP A 527 8.44 9.67 40.94
C ASP A 527 8.38 10.30 42.34
N ASP A 528 7.33 11.08 42.61
CA ASP A 528 7.06 11.57 43.94
C ASP A 528 6.43 10.42 44.72
N LEU A 529 7.10 9.99 45.79
CA LEU A 529 6.40 9.28 46.85
C LEU A 529 5.35 10.27 47.37
N ILE A 530 4.10 10.14 46.91
CA ILE A 530 3.05 11.13 47.17
C ILE A 530 2.55 11.06 48.62
N TYR A 531 3.48 11.23 49.57
CA TYR A 531 3.24 11.37 51.00
C TYR A 531 2.39 12.59 51.34
N SER A 532 2.29 13.57 50.43
CA SER A 532 1.41 14.73 50.59
C SER A 532 -0.08 14.42 50.40
N ILE A 533 -0.48 13.50 49.50
CA ILE A 533 -1.88 13.01 49.45
C ILE A 533 -2.25 12.33 50.77
N TYR A 534 -1.26 11.70 51.42
CA TYR A 534 -1.45 10.87 52.59
C TYR A 534 -1.70 11.67 53.87
N GLN A 535 -1.18 12.90 54.01
CA GLN A 535 -1.28 13.65 55.27
C GLN A 535 -2.60 14.43 55.47
N ASP A 536 -3.46 14.57 54.44
CA ASP A 536 -4.61 15.50 54.47
C ASP A 536 -6.00 14.85 54.36
N ASN A 537 -7.00 15.62 54.83
CA ASN A 537 -8.44 15.34 54.98
C ASN A 537 -9.19 14.95 53.68
N LEU A 538 -8.77 13.90 52.97
CA LEU A 538 -9.55 13.34 51.87
C LEU A 538 -10.80 12.68 52.43
N ASP A 539 -11.99 13.11 51.99
CA ASP A 539 -13.25 12.59 52.50
C ASP A 539 -13.40 11.08 52.22
N MET A 540 -13.96 10.36 53.19
CA MET A 540 -14.12 8.91 53.13
C MET A 540 -14.98 8.44 51.97
N ASP A 541 -16.02 9.21 51.62
CA ASP A 541 -16.89 8.88 50.50
C ASP A 541 -16.14 8.97 49.16
N ILE A 542 -15.16 9.88 49.06
CA ILE A 542 -14.30 10.02 47.87
C ILE A 542 -13.32 8.86 47.78
N GLN A 543 -12.69 8.49 48.91
CA GLN A 543 -11.82 7.33 48.98
C GLN A 543 -12.56 6.06 48.54
N ILE A 544 -13.79 5.86 49.04
CA ILE A 544 -14.64 4.72 48.66
C ILE A 544 -15.01 4.79 47.17
N ALA A 545 -15.32 5.98 46.64
CA ALA A 545 -15.62 6.15 45.21
C ALA A 545 -14.43 5.75 44.33
N ILE A 546 -13.21 6.15 44.70
CA ILE A 546 -11.98 5.76 43.99
C ILE A 546 -11.77 4.25 44.06
N ILE A 547 -11.93 3.63 45.25
CA ILE A 547 -11.77 2.18 45.42
C ILE A 547 -12.80 1.39 44.61
N ASN A 548 -14.05 1.85 44.58
CA ASN A 548 -15.12 1.20 43.83
C ASN A 548 -14.82 1.12 42.33
N GLU A 549 -14.24 2.18 41.75
CA GLU A 549 -13.82 2.16 40.35
C GLU A 549 -12.48 1.43 40.16
N LEU A 550 -11.50 1.59 41.06
CA LEU A 550 -10.23 0.87 41.00
C LEU A 550 -10.42 -0.66 41.00
N ALA A 551 -11.43 -1.16 41.71
CA ALA A 551 -11.78 -2.59 41.72
C ALA A 551 -12.15 -3.14 40.33
N LYS A 552 -12.39 -2.30 39.33
CA LYS A 552 -12.66 -2.71 37.94
C LYS A 552 -11.41 -2.68 37.05
N HIS A 553 -10.27 -2.22 37.58
CA HIS A 553 -9.08 -1.85 36.81
C HIS A 553 -7.81 -2.58 37.31
N ASP A 554 -7.58 -3.79 36.79
CA ASP A 554 -6.42 -4.63 37.18
C ASP A 554 -5.09 -4.00 36.78
N GLU A 555 -5.05 -3.39 35.60
CA GLU A 555 -3.85 -2.78 35.03
C GLU A 555 -3.29 -1.62 35.86
N LEU A 556 -4.15 -0.98 36.66
CA LEU A 556 -3.74 0.13 37.51
C LEU A 556 -2.98 -0.33 38.75
N MET A 557 -3.21 -1.55 39.23
CA MET A 557 -2.50 -2.11 40.39
C MET A 557 -1.05 -2.50 40.08
N GLU A 558 -0.67 -2.53 38.80
CA GLU A 558 0.74 -2.63 38.37
C GLU A 558 1.51 -1.32 38.59
N CYS A 559 0.81 -0.18 38.75
CA CYS A 559 1.45 1.10 39.03
C CYS A 559 1.84 1.21 40.52
N GLU A 560 3.15 1.34 40.79
CA GLU A 560 3.68 1.46 42.16
C GLU A 560 3.07 2.63 42.95
N SER A 561 2.77 3.76 42.32
CA SER A 561 2.17 4.91 42.97
C SER A 561 0.73 4.64 43.44
N ILE A 562 -0.08 3.96 42.62
CA ILE A 562 -1.43 3.51 43.00
C ILE A 562 -1.34 2.47 44.11
N HIS A 563 -0.43 1.51 43.98
CA HIS A 563 -0.25 0.49 45.00
C HIS A 563 0.11 1.12 46.36
N THR A 564 1.05 2.06 46.37
CA THR A 564 1.47 2.79 47.57
C THR A 564 0.28 3.53 48.19
N TRP A 565 -0.57 4.15 47.36
CA TRP A 565 -1.80 4.79 47.84
C TRP A 565 -2.76 3.80 48.47
N VAL A 566 -3.03 2.67 47.82
CA VAL A 566 -3.89 1.61 48.37
C VAL A 566 -3.34 1.10 49.70
N GLN A 567 -2.02 0.88 49.82
CA GLN A 567 -1.41 0.45 51.09
C GLN A 567 -1.60 1.48 52.20
N TYR A 568 -1.38 2.76 51.90
CA TYR A 568 -1.62 3.83 52.87
C TYR A 568 -3.07 3.82 53.37
N MET A 569 -4.02 3.74 52.44
CA MET A 569 -5.46 3.71 52.72
C MET A 569 -5.87 2.54 53.62
N ARG A 570 -5.33 1.34 53.35
CA ARG A 570 -5.59 0.14 54.16
C ARG A 570 -5.24 0.36 55.63
N TYR A 571 -4.04 0.86 55.91
CA TYR A 571 -3.52 0.92 57.28
C TYR A 571 -3.93 2.18 58.04
N ASN A 572 -4.15 3.31 57.36
CA ASN A 572 -4.40 4.59 58.03
C ASN A 572 -5.87 5.01 58.00
N SER A 573 -6.65 4.60 57.00
CA SER A 573 -8.05 5.04 56.86
C SER A 573 -9.04 3.91 57.15
N PHE A 574 -8.88 2.76 56.49
CA PHE A 574 -9.83 1.64 56.63
C PHE A 574 -9.59 0.81 57.88
N ALA A 575 -8.35 0.62 58.32
CA ALA A 575 -8.04 -0.09 59.58
C ALA A 575 -8.56 0.64 60.84
N MET A 576 -8.72 1.97 60.77
CA MET A 576 -9.25 2.79 61.87
C MET A 576 -10.79 2.87 61.89
N GLN A 577 -11.47 2.26 60.92
CA GLN A 577 -12.93 2.23 60.89
C GLN A 577 -13.51 1.45 62.06
N ASN A 578 -14.65 1.90 62.58
CA ASN A 578 -15.43 1.17 63.58
C ASN A 578 -16.72 0.57 63.01
N SER A 579 -17.04 0.86 61.74
CA SER A 579 -18.27 0.42 61.07
C SER A 579 -18.02 0.12 59.61
N PHE A 580 -18.87 -0.72 59.01
CA PHE A 580 -18.76 -1.08 57.60
C PHE A 580 -19.10 0.12 56.69
N PRO A 581 -18.28 0.43 55.65
CA PRO A 581 -18.53 1.58 54.80
C PRO A 581 -19.76 1.40 53.90
N ARG A 582 -20.80 2.24 54.08
CA ARG A 582 -22.11 2.06 53.44
C ARG A 582 -22.12 2.19 51.91
N LYS A 583 -21.22 2.99 51.34
CA LYS A 583 -21.14 3.27 49.88
C LYS A 583 -20.17 2.33 49.14
N LEU A 584 -19.52 1.41 49.84
CA LEU A 584 -18.58 0.48 49.23
C LEU A 584 -19.35 -0.57 48.44
N ASN A 585 -19.02 -0.73 47.16
CA ASN A 585 -19.53 -1.84 46.36
C ASN A 585 -18.91 -3.13 46.89
N ILE A 586 -19.73 -4.09 47.31
CA ILE A 586 -19.25 -5.32 47.94
C ILE A 586 -18.81 -6.31 46.86
N THR A 587 -17.51 -6.30 46.55
CA THR A 587 -16.83 -7.27 45.68
C THR A 587 -15.62 -7.83 46.44
N LEU A 588 -15.13 -9.01 46.06
CA LEU A 588 -13.95 -9.58 46.74
C LEU A 588 -12.77 -8.61 46.63
N ARG A 589 -12.61 -8.01 45.45
CA ARG A 589 -11.57 -7.04 45.17
C ARG A 589 -11.69 -5.76 46.00
N SER A 590 -12.87 -5.17 46.15
CA SER A 590 -13.02 -3.96 46.97
C SER A 590 -12.73 -4.23 48.45
N LEU A 591 -13.11 -5.41 48.97
CA LEU A 591 -12.78 -5.84 50.34
C LEU A 591 -11.27 -6.08 50.51
N LEU A 592 -10.60 -6.65 49.50
CA LEU A 592 -9.15 -6.82 49.49
C LEU A 592 -8.40 -5.49 49.35
N LEU A 593 -8.88 -4.56 48.52
CA LEU A 593 -8.31 -3.22 48.34
C LEU A 593 -8.44 -2.38 49.61
N THR A 594 -9.58 -2.42 50.30
CA THR A 594 -9.80 -1.69 51.56
C THR A 594 -9.17 -2.37 52.78
N ASN A 595 -9.00 -3.69 52.77
CA ASN A 595 -8.49 -4.47 53.90
C ASN A 595 -9.26 -4.21 55.22
N ILE A 596 -10.59 -4.12 55.14
CA ILE A 596 -11.46 -3.87 56.30
C ILE A 596 -11.26 -4.95 57.37
N ASN A 597 -11.22 -4.53 58.63
CA ASN A 597 -11.10 -5.46 59.76
C ASN A 597 -12.20 -6.53 59.72
N VAL A 598 -11.78 -7.80 59.78
CA VAL A 598 -12.68 -8.95 59.66
C VAL A 598 -13.80 -8.95 60.74
N VAL A 599 -13.55 -8.40 61.93
CA VAL A 599 -14.56 -8.28 63.00
C VAL A 599 -15.70 -7.33 62.58
N ILE A 600 -15.38 -6.24 61.88
CA ILE A 600 -16.38 -5.28 61.36
C ILE A 600 -17.23 -5.96 60.29
N VAL A 601 -16.61 -6.74 59.40
CA VAL A 601 -17.32 -7.51 58.37
C VAL A 601 -18.26 -8.53 59.03
N VAL A 602 -17.81 -9.26 60.05
CA VAL A 602 -18.65 -10.20 60.80
C VAL A 602 -19.85 -9.49 61.46
N ASN A 603 -19.63 -8.36 62.13
CA ASN A 603 -20.71 -7.57 62.73
C ASN A 603 -21.72 -7.09 61.67
N TYR A 604 -21.23 -6.62 60.52
CA TYR A 604 -22.07 -6.18 59.41
C TYR A 604 -22.99 -7.30 58.89
N VAL A 605 -22.47 -8.53 58.75
CA VAL A 605 -23.27 -9.69 58.31
C VAL A 605 -24.29 -10.12 59.38
N HIS A 606 -23.95 -10.00 60.66
CA HIS A 606 -24.91 -10.28 61.74
C HIS A 606 -26.12 -9.33 61.70
N GLU A 607 -25.88 -8.06 61.35
CA GLU A 607 -26.91 -7.02 61.21
C GLU A 607 -27.67 -7.10 59.89
N ASN A 608 -27.04 -7.56 58.79
CA ASN A 608 -27.59 -7.55 57.43
C ASN A 608 -27.67 -8.96 56.82
N ARG A 609 -28.49 -9.83 57.40
CA ARG A 609 -28.57 -11.29 57.14
C ARG A 609 -28.94 -11.75 55.71
N TYR A 610 -29.11 -10.85 54.74
CA TYR A 610 -29.69 -11.18 53.42
C TYR A 610 -28.91 -10.64 52.22
N PHE A 611 -27.74 -10.03 52.41
CA PHE A 611 -27.01 -9.33 51.34
C PHE A 611 -25.54 -9.78 51.25
N TYR A 612 -25.15 -10.33 50.10
CA TYR A 612 -23.76 -10.62 49.66
C TYR A 612 -23.01 -11.79 50.33
N ASP A 613 -23.69 -12.90 50.62
CA ASP A 613 -23.08 -14.07 51.27
C ASP A 613 -21.87 -14.64 50.50
N ASP A 614 -21.91 -14.63 49.16
CA ASP A 614 -20.87 -15.28 48.36
C ASP A 614 -19.52 -14.53 48.42
N VAL A 615 -19.55 -13.22 48.21
CA VAL A 615 -18.36 -12.37 48.23
C VAL A 615 -17.76 -12.28 49.63
N ILE A 616 -18.62 -12.12 50.64
CA ILE A 616 -18.16 -12.00 52.02
C ILE A 616 -17.59 -13.33 52.51
N GLY A 617 -18.17 -14.48 52.13
CA GLY A 617 -17.62 -15.79 52.45
C GLY A 617 -16.21 -16.01 51.88
N ALA A 618 -15.95 -15.59 50.63
CA ALA A 618 -14.61 -15.62 50.05
C ALA A 618 -13.62 -14.75 50.84
N TYR A 619 -14.02 -13.53 51.22
CA TYR A 619 -13.17 -12.64 52.01
C TYR A 619 -12.89 -13.16 53.43
N LEU A 620 -13.92 -13.70 54.11
CA LEU A 620 -13.77 -14.34 55.42
C LEU A 620 -12.82 -15.54 55.37
N LEU A 621 -12.83 -16.30 54.27
CA LEU A 621 -11.90 -17.40 54.06
C LEU A 621 -10.45 -16.90 53.93
N VAL A 622 -10.20 -15.82 53.18
CA VAL A 622 -8.87 -15.16 53.11
C VAL A 622 -8.42 -14.70 54.50
N LYS A 623 -9.35 -14.12 55.27
CA LYS A 623 -9.11 -13.54 56.60
C LYS A 623 -9.25 -14.50 57.76
N LEU A 624 -9.33 -15.81 57.49
CA LEU A 624 -9.57 -16.84 58.51
C LEU A 624 -8.57 -16.75 59.68
N HIS A 625 -7.30 -16.52 59.36
CA HIS A 625 -6.21 -16.42 60.33
C HIS A 625 -6.31 -15.21 61.28
N GLU A 626 -7.12 -14.20 60.95
CA GLU A 626 -7.37 -13.01 61.79
C GLU A 626 -8.60 -13.21 62.71
N LEU A 627 -9.40 -14.25 62.48
CA LEU A 627 -10.57 -14.58 63.30
C LEU A 627 -10.18 -15.45 64.50
N SER A 628 -10.83 -15.22 65.66
CA SER A 628 -10.68 -16.11 66.81
C SER A 628 -11.26 -17.51 66.54
N ASP A 629 -10.68 -18.56 67.13
CA ASP A 629 -11.19 -19.94 67.03
C ASP A 629 -12.67 -20.06 67.37
N LYS A 630 -13.13 -19.26 68.34
CA LYS A 630 -14.55 -19.22 68.75
C LYS A 630 -15.42 -18.67 67.61
N THR A 631 -14.98 -17.60 66.94
CA THR A 631 -15.69 -16.97 65.82
C THR A 631 -15.70 -17.88 64.59
N GLN A 632 -14.56 -18.51 64.27
CA GLN A 632 -14.44 -19.45 63.14
C GLN A 632 -15.39 -20.66 63.26
N LYS A 633 -15.70 -21.08 64.51
CA LYS A 633 -16.60 -22.21 64.79
C LYS A 633 -18.08 -21.83 64.88
N GLN A 634 -18.42 -20.54 64.80
CA GLN A 634 -19.82 -20.10 64.80
C GLN A 634 -20.55 -20.64 63.57
N LYS A 635 -21.74 -21.21 63.79
CA LYS A 635 -22.55 -21.82 62.72
C LYS A 635 -22.77 -20.85 61.56
N GLN A 636 -23.09 -19.58 61.86
CA GLN A 636 -23.35 -18.57 60.84
C GLN A 636 -22.13 -18.30 59.95
N ILE A 637 -20.92 -18.17 60.52
CA ILE A 637 -19.69 -17.93 59.75
C ILE A 637 -19.37 -19.12 58.84
N LYS A 638 -19.47 -20.34 59.37
CA LYS A 638 -19.31 -21.56 58.58
C LYS A 638 -20.29 -21.61 57.41
N GLU A 639 -21.55 -21.25 57.65
CA GLU A 639 -22.61 -21.28 56.64
C GLU A 639 -22.37 -20.24 55.53
N ILE A 640 -21.91 -19.02 55.85
CA ILE A 640 -21.55 -18.00 54.86
C ILE A 640 -20.40 -18.46 53.96
N VAL A 641 -19.29 -18.93 54.57
CA VAL A 641 -18.13 -19.44 53.80
C VAL A 641 -18.51 -20.65 52.95
N LYS A 642 -19.34 -21.54 53.49
CA LYS A 642 -19.86 -22.72 52.79
C LYS A 642 -20.72 -22.32 51.58
N ASN A 643 -21.65 -21.40 51.77
CA ASN A 643 -22.55 -20.94 50.71
C ASN A 643 -21.76 -20.27 49.59
N ALA A 644 -20.78 -19.43 49.92
CA ALA A 644 -19.87 -18.83 48.95
C ALA A 644 -19.12 -19.84 48.09
N PHE A 645 -18.57 -20.88 48.72
CA PHE A 645 -17.91 -21.97 48.00
C PHE A 645 -18.88 -22.72 47.09
N ILE A 646 -20.08 -23.10 47.59
CA ILE A 646 -21.10 -23.80 46.78
C ILE A 646 -21.52 -22.93 45.59
N ALA A 647 -21.76 -21.65 45.80
CA ALA A 647 -22.17 -20.70 44.78
C ALA A 647 -21.12 -20.53 43.68
N SER A 648 -19.83 -20.70 44.00
CA SER A 648 -18.75 -20.65 43.01
C SER A 648 -18.78 -21.78 41.99
N ASN A 649 -19.38 -22.94 42.34
CA ASN A 649 -19.42 -24.15 41.52
C ASN A 649 -18.02 -24.61 41.02
N MET A 650 -17.00 -24.44 41.86
CA MET A 650 -15.62 -24.87 41.64
C MET A 650 -15.25 -25.99 42.62
N ASP A 651 -14.21 -26.77 42.31
CA ASP A 651 -13.58 -27.60 43.34
C ASP A 651 -12.74 -26.76 44.33
N ILE A 652 -12.29 -27.37 45.43
CA ILE A 652 -11.55 -26.66 46.49
C ILE A 652 -10.27 -26.02 45.96
N ASP A 653 -9.51 -26.73 45.11
CA ASP A 653 -8.24 -26.22 44.60
C ASP A 653 -8.49 -25.11 43.56
N GLU A 654 -9.48 -25.28 42.67
CA GLU A 654 -9.91 -24.25 41.71
C GLU A 654 -10.37 -22.96 42.41
N TYR A 655 -11.24 -23.08 43.43
CA TYR A 655 -11.75 -21.94 44.19
C TYR A 655 -10.64 -21.18 44.92
N ILE A 656 -9.72 -21.91 45.57
CA ILE A 656 -8.60 -21.29 46.27
C ILE A 656 -7.63 -20.62 45.29
N ASN A 657 -7.35 -21.24 44.14
CA ASN A 657 -6.48 -20.63 43.12
C ASN A 657 -7.12 -19.36 42.52
N MET A 658 -8.45 -19.32 42.36
CA MET A 658 -9.17 -18.11 41.95
C MET A 658 -9.04 -16.99 42.97
N ILE A 659 -9.23 -17.29 44.27
CA ILE A 659 -9.03 -16.32 45.36
C ILE A 659 -7.56 -15.86 45.44
N GLU A 660 -6.61 -16.78 45.31
CA GLU A 660 -5.17 -16.47 45.31
C GLU A 660 -4.81 -15.50 44.18
N LYS A 661 -5.39 -15.69 42.99
CA LYS A 661 -5.21 -14.77 41.86
C LYS A 661 -5.75 -13.37 42.16
N GLU A 662 -6.94 -13.25 42.74
CA GLU A 662 -7.52 -11.97 43.17
C GLU A 662 -6.67 -11.28 44.24
N CYS A 663 -6.18 -12.04 45.21
CA CYS A 663 -5.26 -11.56 46.23
C CYS A 663 -3.93 -11.08 45.65
N TYR A 664 -3.38 -11.80 44.66
CA TYR A 664 -2.17 -11.40 43.96
C TYR A 664 -2.37 -10.07 43.21
N MET A 665 -3.47 -9.91 42.46
CA MET A 665 -3.80 -8.65 41.77
C MET A 665 -3.95 -7.47 42.75
N CYS A 666 -4.50 -7.72 43.94
CA CYS A 666 -4.60 -6.72 45.01
C CYS A 666 -3.29 -6.51 45.80
N ARG A 667 -2.22 -7.22 45.48
CA ARG A 667 -0.96 -7.28 46.26
C ARG A 667 -1.21 -7.57 47.74
N CYS A 668 -2.08 -8.54 47.99
CA CYS A 668 -2.43 -9.13 49.29
C CYS A 668 -2.07 -10.63 49.30
N GLU A 669 -0.82 -10.96 48.98
CA GLU A 669 -0.40 -12.34 48.75
C GLU A 669 -0.74 -13.28 49.92
N ILE A 670 -1.33 -14.43 49.57
CA ILE A 670 -1.63 -15.51 50.50
C ILE A 670 -0.41 -16.42 50.53
N ASN A 671 0.18 -16.63 51.71
CA ASN A 671 1.30 -17.56 51.84
C ASN A 671 0.83 -19.03 51.88
N TYR A 672 1.76 -19.96 51.69
CA TYR A 672 1.48 -21.40 51.68
C TYR A 672 0.70 -21.88 52.93
N VAL A 673 1.04 -21.38 54.11
CA VAL A 673 0.39 -21.79 55.37
C VAL A 673 -1.07 -21.31 55.41
N GLN A 674 -1.33 -20.08 54.98
CA GLN A 674 -2.70 -19.55 54.87
C GLN A 674 -3.52 -20.36 53.86
N LYS A 675 -2.91 -20.69 52.71
CA LYS A 675 -3.55 -21.50 51.66
C LYS A 675 -3.97 -22.88 52.19
N GLU A 676 -3.08 -23.59 52.88
CA GLU A 676 -3.41 -24.90 53.46
C GLU A 676 -4.48 -24.80 54.57
N LYS A 677 -4.44 -23.74 55.39
CA LYS A 677 -5.51 -23.49 56.38
C LYS A 677 -6.87 -23.26 55.73
N MET A 678 -6.92 -22.56 54.60
CA MET A 678 -8.17 -22.38 53.84
C MET A 678 -8.70 -23.71 53.32
N LYS A 679 -7.82 -24.58 52.79
CA LYS A 679 -8.18 -25.94 52.36
C LYS A 679 -8.74 -26.77 53.51
N GLU A 680 -8.02 -26.82 54.63
CA GLU A 680 -8.45 -27.56 55.82
C GLU A 680 -9.80 -27.06 56.34
N TYR A 681 -10.01 -25.74 56.35
CA TYR A 681 -11.27 -25.16 56.81
C TYR A 681 -12.46 -25.53 55.92
N LEU A 682 -12.28 -25.53 54.59
CA LEU A 682 -13.30 -25.99 53.65
C LEU A 682 -13.57 -27.49 53.84
N LEU A 683 -12.53 -28.34 53.92
CA LEU A 683 -12.66 -29.79 54.14
C LEU A 683 -13.32 -30.16 55.48
N GLN A 684 -13.26 -29.30 56.49
CA GLN A 684 -13.95 -29.50 57.78
C GLN A 684 -15.38 -28.96 57.81
N THR A 685 -15.77 -28.19 56.79
CA THR A 685 -17.07 -27.52 56.68
C THR A 685 -18.00 -28.25 55.69
N PHE A 686 -17.42 -28.96 54.73
CA PHE A 686 -18.06 -29.96 53.86
C PHE A 686 -17.84 -31.36 54.40
#